data_AF-A0A9X3J5E7-F1
#
_entry.id   AF-A0A9X3J5E7-F1
#
_cell.length_a   1.000
_cell.length_b   1.000
_cell.length_c   1.000
_cell.angle_alpha   90.00
_cell.angle_beta   90.00
_cell.angle_gamma   90.00
#
_symmetry.space_group_name_H-M   'P 1'
#
loop_
_entity.id
_entity.type
_entity.pdbx_description
1 polymer ?
#
loop_
_entity_poly.entity_id
_entity_poly.type
_entity_poly.pdbx_seq_one_letter_code
_entity_poly.pdbx_strand_id
1 'polypeptide(L)'
;MAKLGWLLVFVCLVLGQVTAQTVKNIKVNVRKIPLNQVLLDLKENYGLQFAFDNDILSQYNITVNRTFQSDNEALSYLVKNLPLEVEKSGDVFLIIPVSAKQPEPAVTKISGQVLEARTYEPLPFSYILINRKPVQSDQQGHFNFIASADTSYNLQISHLGYFIYDTIVSQSLTRQFFLTPQIERIKEVQVKSNPIEKSTLIGDKAGRMKINHQIAPILPGHGDNSVFNLLRLMPGVLAAGEQSNDLLIWGAYESHSKIRFDGFTVFGLKNFNDNISVVNPFMVKNIEVMKGGYEARYGGRVGGIVDIAGKDGTLLKPTFTFNINTNTVNSMVQMPLTEKSSIMGAYRQTYYQLYNPTSLTLFGRRKDDSGSGKGYGGDGGSGGNQVYPIDFDILPDFVFRDANLKYSFKGNDGNRFAVSLYAGGDEFLYDMEGEIAKLLITRTEEEKNKQFGGSTQYSNSWSDGSITNFSLAYSTFTKQSFEQNTSENIQTGINRISREINADNVVAEITFTAEHTLNFREGHKLLLGVGAENNQVQLLRKTNREVDLDLDSNSPRLVAYVQDEFPVGELLELKTGVRMIHAVKLKKVYFEPRISASLQPVEGLKLNASWGLYNQFLSKTSVVDSSYNIAYFWINADDGNIPVLSAEHRVAGISYTKNGLTVSTEAYYKTTEGLNRYFNLTNWGENSFFEGDARSYGLDVFVKKEYKRHMAWISYTLSKTEEHFPFYINDTYKLAPHHQKHEFKFAGVLNYKSFYLSGNYIYGSGFARFDVETEKGTNLNQPYNRLDAALVYKFQPGKVRAEAGISVMNVLDADNIKFSNFSGATIDDISLLGIYADAVPFTPALFLKIEF
;
A
#
# COMPACT_ATOMS: atom_id res chain seq x y z
N MET A 1 23.74 30.17 52.66
CA MET A 1 23.60 31.47 53.34
C MET A 1 23.96 32.65 52.43
N ALA A 2 23.18 32.90 51.37
CA ALA A 2 23.15 34.18 50.64
C ALA A 2 21.93 34.32 49.69
N LYS A 3 20.89 33.49 49.89
CA LYS A 3 19.63 33.53 49.11
C LYS A 3 18.36 33.34 49.97
N LEU A 4 18.46 33.51 51.30
CA LEU A 4 17.34 33.42 52.24
C LEU A 4 17.17 34.67 53.13
N GLY A 5 18.05 35.68 52.97
CA GLY A 5 18.01 36.94 53.74
C GLY A 5 17.24 38.09 53.07
N TRP A 6 16.96 38.00 51.77
CA TRP A 6 16.21 39.04 51.04
C TRP A 6 14.69 38.81 51.03
N LEU A 7 14.23 37.59 51.33
CA LEU A 7 12.80 37.26 51.40
C LEU A 7 12.18 37.61 52.78
N LEU A 8 13.00 37.74 53.83
CA LEU A 8 12.54 38.05 55.21
C LEU A 8 12.59 39.54 55.55
N VAL A 9 13.41 40.33 54.83
CA VAL A 9 13.41 41.81 54.93
C VAL A 9 12.29 42.44 54.09
N PHE A 10 11.85 41.78 53.02
CA PHE A 10 10.70 42.24 52.22
C PHE A 10 9.35 41.88 52.86
N VAL A 11 9.28 40.83 53.70
CA VAL A 11 8.05 40.43 54.42
C VAL A 11 7.85 41.20 55.73
N CYS A 12 8.90 41.80 56.31
CA CYS A 12 8.78 42.65 57.51
C CYS A 12 8.66 44.17 57.23
N LEU A 13 8.85 44.63 55.99
CA LEU A 13 8.53 46.01 55.58
C LEU A 13 7.09 46.20 55.09
N VAL A 14 6.31 45.11 55.03
CA VAL A 14 4.88 45.09 54.68
C VAL A 14 3.97 45.17 55.92
N LEU A 15 4.53 45.18 57.13
CA LEU A 15 3.77 45.27 58.38
C LEU A 15 4.29 46.44 59.24
N GLY A 16 3.92 47.67 58.88
CA GLY A 16 4.16 48.79 59.79
C GLY A 16 4.17 50.21 59.23
N GLN A 17 3.25 50.59 58.32
CA GLN A 17 2.74 51.97 58.23
C GLN A 17 1.32 51.97 57.66
N VAL A 18 0.35 51.67 58.53
CA VAL A 18 -1.07 52.03 58.35
C VAL A 18 -1.29 53.30 59.17
N THR A 19 -1.53 54.42 58.48
CA THR A 19 -2.61 55.41 58.73
C THR A 19 -2.18 56.81 58.27
N ALA A 20 -2.85 57.29 57.22
CA ALA A 20 -3.59 58.55 57.22
C ALA A 20 -4.29 58.73 55.86
N GLN A 21 -5.14 57.78 55.46
CA GLN A 21 -6.17 58.08 54.47
C GLN A 21 -7.40 58.55 55.23
N THR A 22 -7.59 59.87 55.24
CA THR A 22 -8.88 60.48 55.56
C THR A 22 -9.94 59.82 54.69
N VAL A 23 -10.92 59.16 55.31
CA VAL A 23 -12.09 58.61 54.62
C VAL A 23 -12.85 59.77 54.00
N LYS A 24 -12.68 59.97 52.69
CA LYS A 24 -13.36 61.01 51.92
C LYS A 24 -14.73 60.44 51.53
N ASN A 25 -15.73 60.72 52.35
CA ASN A 25 -17.11 60.32 52.06
C ASN A 25 -17.59 61.04 50.79
N ILE A 26 -17.86 60.30 49.72
CA ILE A 26 -18.35 60.86 48.46
C ILE A 26 -19.86 61.00 48.54
N LYS A 27 -20.36 62.22 48.66
CA LYS A 27 -21.79 62.51 48.63
C LYS A 27 -22.23 62.85 47.20
N VAL A 28 -23.12 62.03 46.64
CA VAL A 28 -23.76 62.27 45.35
C VAL A 28 -25.23 62.56 45.60
N ASN A 29 -25.67 63.78 45.32
CA ASN A 29 -27.06 64.21 45.43
C ASN A 29 -27.50 64.90 44.13
N VAL A 30 -27.95 64.10 43.18
CA VAL A 30 -28.32 64.51 41.82
C VAL A 30 -29.67 63.91 41.45
N ARG A 31 -30.47 64.64 40.67
CA ARG A 31 -31.79 64.18 40.20
C ARG A 31 -31.92 64.45 38.70
N LYS A 32 -32.04 63.37 37.92
CA LYS A 32 -32.10 63.37 36.45
C LYS A 32 -30.96 64.18 35.79
N ILE A 33 -29.73 63.97 36.25
CA ILE A 33 -28.54 64.59 35.65
C ILE A 33 -27.82 63.54 34.77
N PRO A 34 -27.38 63.89 33.55
CA PRO A 34 -26.58 63.00 32.70
C PRO A 34 -25.34 62.45 33.40
N LEU A 35 -25.02 61.17 33.21
CA LEU A 35 -23.94 60.48 33.93
C LEU A 35 -22.58 61.13 33.69
N ASN A 36 -22.29 61.57 32.46
CA ASN A 36 -21.07 62.32 32.15
C ASN A 36 -20.89 63.55 33.06
N GLN A 37 -21.97 64.30 33.30
CA GLN A 37 -21.96 65.48 34.16
C GLN A 37 -21.75 65.10 35.62
N VAL A 38 -22.40 64.03 36.10
CA VAL A 38 -22.18 63.50 37.46
C VAL A 38 -20.72 63.09 37.67
N LEU A 39 -20.07 62.51 36.65
CA LEU A 39 -18.65 62.14 36.71
C LEU A 39 -17.73 63.36 36.67
N LEU A 40 -18.05 64.40 35.90
CA LEU A 40 -17.32 65.67 35.92
C LEU A 40 -17.42 66.34 37.30
N ASP A 41 -18.61 66.36 37.91
CA ASP A 41 -18.80 66.89 39.26
C ASP A 41 -17.98 66.10 40.29
N LEU A 42 -17.87 64.78 40.12
CA LEU A 42 -17.04 63.92 40.96
C LEU A 42 -15.54 64.18 40.77
N LYS A 43 -15.12 64.47 39.55
CA LYS A 43 -13.74 64.88 39.23
C LYS A 43 -13.39 66.19 39.93
N GLU A 44 -14.25 67.21 39.81
CA GLU A 44 -13.99 68.53 40.40
C GLU A 44 -14.04 68.51 41.93
N ASN A 45 -15.05 67.86 42.52
CA ASN A 45 -15.26 67.91 43.96
C ASN A 45 -14.38 66.93 44.76
N TYR A 46 -14.04 65.79 44.16
CA TYR A 46 -13.33 64.72 44.88
C TYR A 46 -11.95 64.40 44.31
N GLY A 47 -11.61 64.87 43.11
CA GLY A 47 -10.31 64.69 42.45
C GLY A 47 -10.20 63.41 41.60
N LEU A 48 -11.33 62.78 41.29
CA LEU A 48 -11.38 61.52 40.54
C LEU A 48 -11.06 61.71 39.06
N GLN A 49 -10.25 60.83 38.48
CA GLN A 49 -9.91 60.89 37.06
C GLN A 49 -10.70 59.85 36.27
N PHE A 50 -11.30 60.29 35.16
CA PHE A 50 -12.13 59.45 34.32
C PHE A 50 -11.73 59.55 32.85
N ALA A 51 -11.82 58.42 32.14
CA ALA A 51 -11.76 58.34 30.68
C ALA A 51 -13.05 57.67 30.19
N PHE A 52 -13.85 58.38 29.39
CA PHE A 52 -15.13 57.90 28.89
C PHE A 52 -15.54 58.61 27.61
N ASP A 53 -16.47 58.01 26.87
CA ASP A 53 -17.11 58.65 25.72
C ASP A 53 -18.27 59.55 26.18
N ASN A 54 -18.15 60.86 25.93
CA ASN A 54 -19.11 61.86 26.40
C ASN A 54 -20.51 61.69 25.78
N ASP A 55 -20.57 61.29 24.51
CA ASP A 55 -21.84 61.20 23.78
C ASP A 55 -22.64 59.97 24.21
N ILE A 56 -21.95 58.90 24.61
CA ILE A 56 -22.58 57.70 25.17
C ILE A 56 -23.09 57.97 26.59
N LEU A 57 -22.25 58.55 27.46
CA LEU A 57 -22.62 58.72 28.87
C LEU A 57 -23.64 59.83 29.11
N SER A 58 -23.72 60.83 28.24
CA SER A 58 -24.72 61.91 28.33
C SER A 58 -26.17 61.42 28.13
N GLN A 59 -26.37 60.22 27.57
CA GLN A 59 -27.69 59.62 27.35
C GLN A 59 -28.29 59.01 28.62
N TYR A 60 -27.47 58.74 29.63
CA TYR A 60 -27.92 58.07 30.85
C TYR A 60 -28.17 59.08 31.97
N ASN A 61 -29.45 59.32 32.29
CA ASN A 61 -29.83 60.22 33.37
C ASN A 61 -29.83 59.52 34.73
N ILE A 62 -29.01 60.02 35.65
CA ILE A 62 -28.80 59.48 36.98
C ILE A 62 -29.61 60.25 38.02
N THR A 63 -30.21 59.51 38.95
CA THR A 63 -30.84 60.06 40.16
C THR A 63 -30.31 59.31 41.36
N VAL A 64 -29.51 59.98 42.19
CA VAL A 64 -28.87 59.39 43.38
C VAL A 64 -28.84 60.44 44.48
N ASN A 65 -29.26 60.06 45.69
CA ASN A 65 -29.04 60.85 46.90
C ASN A 65 -28.47 59.92 47.98
N ARG A 66 -27.15 59.73 47.94
CA ARG A 66 -26.44 58.78 48.80
C ARG A 66 -24.99 59.23 49.03
N THR A 67 -24.44 58.82 50.17
CA THR A 67 -23.02 58.97 50.47
C THR A 67 -22.33 57.60 50.39
N PHE A 68 -21.19 57.55 49.71
CA PHE A 68 -20.37 56.35 49.50
C PHE A 68 -19.07 56.44 50.29
N GLN A 69 -18.55 55.29 50.72
CA GLN A 69 -17.34 55.22 51.55
C GLN A 69 -16.06 55.06 50.72
N SER A 70 -16.17 54.76 49.43
CA SER A 70 -15.04 54.67 48.50
C SER A 70 -15.40 55.02 47.07
N ASP A 71 -14.40 55.41 46.28
CA ASP A 71 -14.49 55.74 44.86
C ASP A 71 -15.08 54.57 44.04
N ASN A 72 -14.59 53.35 44.30
CA ASN A 72 -15.03 52.14 43.61
C ASN A 72 -16.50 51.81 43.92
N GLU A 73 -16.94 52.04 45.16
CA GLU A 73 -18.34 51.82 45.55
C GLU A 73 -19.26 52.83 44.85
N ALA A 74 -18.87 54.11 44.82
CA ALA A 74 -19.61 55.15 44.13
C ALA A 74 -19.77 54.83 42.63
N LEU A 75 -18.68 54.46 41.95
CA LEU A 75 -18.70 54.17 40.52
C LEU A 75 -19.46 52.89 40.19
N SER A 76 -19.22 51.82 40.93
CA SER A 76 -19.96 50.56 40.75
C SER A 76 -21.46 50.76 40.93
N TYR A 77 -21.87 51.66 41.85
CA TYR A 77 -23.28 51.99 42.03
C TYR A 77 -23.84 52.82 40.87
N LEU A 78 -23.09 53.81 40.38
CA LEU A 78 -23.51 54.69 39.28
C LEU A 78 -23.73 53.94 37.96
N VAL A 79 -22.93 52.89 37.70
CA VAL A 79 -23.04 52.10 36.46
C VAL A 79 -23.85 50.81 36.60
N LYS A 80 -24.26 50.43 37.82
CA LYS A 80 -24.80 49.07 38.14
C LYS A 80 -25.89 48.55 37.19
N ASN A 81 -26.76 49.43 36.71
CA ASN A 81 -27.90 49.08 35.87
C ASN A 81 -27.79 49.65 34.45
N LEU A 82 -26.59 50.04 34.04
CA LEU A 82 -26.28 50.56 32.71
C LEU A 82 -25.45 49.52 31.94
N PRO A 83 -25.53 49.48 30.60
CA PRO A 83 -24.70 48.59 29.78
C PRO A 83 -23.26 49.12 29.67
N LEU A 84 -22.65 49.46 30.81
CA LEU A 84 -21.32 50.04 30.95
C LEU A 84 -20.47 49.18 31.90
N GLU A 85 -19.22 48.97 31.55
CA GLU A 85 -18.20 48.36 32.39
C GLU A 85 -17.18 49.42 32.84
N VAL A 86 -16.68 49.28 34.07
CA VAL A 86 -15.68 50.17 34.65
C VAL A 86 -14.41 49.38 34.91
N GLU A 87 -13.32 49.77 34.27
CA GLU A 87 -11.99 49.23 34.50
C GLU A 87 -11.11 50.32 35.12
N LYS A 88 -10.35 49.97 36.18
CA LYS A 88 -9.41 50.91 36.80
C LYS A 88 -8.01 50.65 36.27
N SER A 89 -7.43 51.61 35.57
CA SER A 89 -6.06 51.57 35.08
C SER A 89 -5.25 52.66 35.77
N GLY A 90 -4.47 52.28 36.79
CA GLY A 90 -3.79 53.22 37.67
C GLY A 90 -4.78 54.07 38.48
N ASP A 91 -4.65 55.40 38.40
CA ASP A 91 -5.54 56.37 39.08
C ASP A 91 -6.74 56.81 38.23
N VAL A 92 -6.88 56.28 37.00
CA VAL A 92 -7.95 56.65 36.06
C VAL A 92 -8.99 55.53 35.96
N PHE A 93 -10.26 55.89 36.07
CA PHE A 93 -11.39 55.01 35.81
C PHE A 93 -11.82 55.10 34.34
N LEU A 94 -11.66 54.00 33.61
CA LEU A 94 -12.11 53.84 32.23
C LEU A 94 -13.54 53.30 32.23
N ILE A 95 -14.46 54.01 31.59
CA ILE A 95 -15.87 53.60 31.48
C ILE A 95 -16.19 53.36 30.01
N ILE A 96 -16.48 52.12 29.67
CA ILE A 96 -16.74 51.69 28.29
C ILE A 96 -18.07 50.94 28.19
N PRO A 97 -18.78 51.02 27.05
CA PRO A 97 -19.95 50.19 26.82
C PRO A 97 -19.56 48.71 26.81
N VAL A 98 -20.39 47.88 27.42
CA VAL A 98 -20.23 46.41 27.40
C VAL A 98 -20.38 45.96 25.95
N SER A 99 -19.28 45.67 25.28
CA SER A 99 -19.30 45.15 23.93
C SER A 99 -19.88 43.75 23.97
N ALA A 100 -21.06 43.54 23.37
CA ALA A 100 -21.57 42.20 23.12
C ALA A 100 -20.47 41.39 22.43
N LYS A 101 -20.05 40.25 23.01
CA LYS A 101 -19.15 39.31 22.36
C LYS A 101 -19.69 39.06 20.96
N GLN A 102 -18.93 39.42 19.92
CA GLN A 102 -19.26 39.00 18.58
C GLN A 102 -19.34 37.46 18.60
N PRO A 103 -20.42 36.85 18.10
CA PRO A 103 -20.46 35.40 17.97
C PRO A 103 -19.26 34.97 17.13
N GLU A 104 -18.56 33.90 17.56
CA GLU A 104 -17.55 33.25 16.72
C GLU A 104 -18.15 33.05 15.31
N PRO A 105 -17.38 33.30 14.23
CA PRO A 105 -17.91 33.16 12.88
C PRO A 105 -18.52 31.76 12.75
N ALA A 106 -19.80 31.70 12.38
CA ALA A 106 -20.51 30.44 12.25
C ALA A 106 -19.67 29.51 11.36
N VAL A 107 -19.28 28.37 11.89
CA VAL A 107 -18.59 27.33 11.12
C VAL A 107 -19.62 26.34 10.65
N THR A 108 -19.63 26.03 9.37
CA THR A 108 -20.42 24.89 8.87
C THR A 108 -19.56 23.65 8.95
N LYS A 109 -20.00 22.68 9.74
CA LYS A 109 -19.36 21.36 9.82
C LYS A 109 -20.09 20.40 8.90
N ILE A 110 -19.40 19.92 7.88
CA ILE A 110 -19.90 18.89 6.97
C ILE A 110 -19.14 17.60 7.27
N SER A 111 -19.78 16.69 7.98
CA SER A 111 -19.24 15.37 8.27
C SER A 111 -20.17 14.26 7.79
N GLY A 112 -19.61 13.09 7.53
CA GLY A 112 -20.42 11.95 7.16
C GLY A 112 -19.64 10.71 6.87
N GLN A 113 -20.38 9.64 6.59
CA GLN A 113 -19.81 8.35 6.22
C GLN A 113 -20.36 7.91 4.87
N VAL A 114 -19.47 7.58 3.95
CA VAL A 114 -19.79 7.04 2.63
C VAL A 114 -19.96 5.53 2.74
N LEU A 115 -21.13 5.03 2.38
CA LEU A 115 -21.54 3.63 2.48
C LEU A 115 -22.09 3.12 1.15
N GLU A 116 -22.01 1.82 0.91
CA GLU A 116 -22.72 1.17 -0.18
C GLU A 116 -24.19 0.96 0.18
N ALA A 117 -25.09 1.26 -0.75
CA ALA A 117 -26.54 1.28 -0.52
C ALA A 117 -27.18 -0.08 -0.20
N ARG A 118 -26.64 -1.20 -0.69
CA ARG A 118 -27.21 -2.56 -0.60
C ARG A 118 -26.60 -3.45 0.48
N THR A 119 -25.44 -3.12 1.02
CA THR A 119 -24.67 -3.94 1.96
C THR A 119 -24.32 -3.15 3.21
N TYR A 120 -24.50 -1.82 3.16
CA TYR A 120 -24.06 -0.87 4.18
C TYR A 120 -22.55 -0.93 4.42
N GLU A 121 -21.81 -1.46 3.46
CA GLU A 121 -20.36 -1.56 3.50
C GLU A 121 -19.73 -0.15 3.34
N PRO A 122 -18.85 0.28 4.26
CA PRO A 122 -18.12 1.54 4.13
C PRO A 122 -17.29 1.63 2.85
N LEU A 123 -17.29 2.79 2.20
CA LEU A 123 -16.54 3.01 0.97
C LEU A 123 -15.24 3.77 1.29
N PRO A 124 -14.11 3.07 1.46
CA PRO A 124 -12.85 3.67 1.86
C PRO A 124 -12.37 4.67 0.81
N PHE A 125 -11.69 5.73 1.24
CA PHE A 125 -10.97 6.61 0.31
C PHE A 125 -11.83 7.20 -0.82
N SER A 126 -13.14 7.32 -0.57
CA SER A 126 -14.09 8.01 -1.43
C SER A 126 -13.65 9.45 -1.63
N TYR A 127 -13.84 9.97 -2.83
CA TYR A 127 -13.47 11.33 -3.19
C TYR A 127 -14.71 12.21 -3.05
N ILE A 128 -14.66 13.13 -2.09
CA ILE A 128 -15.69 14.11 -1.80
C ILE A 128 -15.19 15.46 -2.32
N LEU A 129 -16.02 16.18 -3.06
CA LEU A 129 -15.74 17.53 -3.54
C LEU A 129 -16.74 18.47 -2.85
N ILE A 130 -16.23 19.43 -2.07
CA ILE A 130 -17.05 20.43 -1.35
C ILE A 130 -16.67 21.81 -1.87
N ASN A 131 -17.55 22.46 -2.64
CA ASN A 131 -17.25 23.74 -3.31
C ASN A 131 -15.86 23.72 -4.01
N ARG A 132 -15.59 22.66 -4.79
CA ARG A 132 -14.32 22.39 -5.47
C ARG A 132 -13.11 22.04 -4.58
N LYS A 133 -13.25 22.09 -3.26
CA LYS A 133 -12.20 21.61 -2.34
C LYS A 133 -12.28 20.08 -2.20
N PRO A 134 -11.21 19.34 -2.56
CA PRO A 134 -11.19 17.90 -2.44
C PRO A 134 -11.04 17.48 -0.98
N VAL A 135 -11.88 16.55 -0.55
CA VAL A 135 -11.80 15.87 0.73
C VAL A 135 -11.86 14.38 0.44
N GLN A 136 -10.92 13.62 1.00
CA GLN A 136 -10.94 12.17 0.90
C GLN A 136 -11.50 11.57 2.19
N SER A 137 -12.34 10.54 2.06
CA SER A 137 -12.74 9.75 3.22
C SER A 137 -11.58 8.86 3.70
N ASP A 138 -11.62 8.43 4.96
CA ASP A 138 -10.71 7.44 5.52
C ASP A 138 -10.97 6.02 4.99
N GLN A 139 -10.27 5.03 5.53
CA GLN A 139 -10.44 3.60 5.20
C GLN A 139 -11.81 3.03 5.65
N GLN A 140 -12.56 3.79 6.43
CA GLN A 140 -13.87 3.45 6.98
C GLN A 140 -14.98 4.32 6.35
N GLY A 141 -14.68 5.03 5.27
CA GLY A 141 -15.62 5.87 4.55
C GLY A 141 -16.00 7.17 5.26
N HIS A 142 -15.43 7.51 6.42
CA HIS A 142 -15.72 8.77 7.11
C HIS A 142 -14.97 9.93 6.51
N PHE A 143 -15.61 11.08 6.47
CA PHE A 143 -14.98 12.36 6.13
C PHE A 143 -15.52 13.45 7.04
N ASN A 144 -14.68 14.47 7.23
CA ASN A 144 -15.06 15.68 7.93
C ASN A 144 -14.45 16.88 7.20
N PHE A 145 -15.21 17.96 7.13
CA PHE A 145 -14.80 19.22 6.53
C PHE A 145 -15.38 20.38 7.32
N ILE A 146 -14.50 21.28 7.74
CA ILE A 146 -14.87 22.50 8.46
C ILE A 146 -14.78 23.67 7.47
N ALA A 147 -15.94 24.26 7.18
CA ALA A 147 -16.09 25.35 6.24
C ALA A 147 -16.46 26.66 6.95
N SER A 148 -16.06 27.78 6.37
CA SER A 148 -16.48 29.14 6.73
C SER A 148 -17.95 29.33 6.35
N ALA A 149 -18.82 29.90 7.19
CA ALA A 149 -20.26 30.03 6.89
C ALA A 149 -20.59 30.66 5.51
N ASP A 150 -20.74 29.80 4.51
CA ASP A 150 -21.39 30.09 3.24
C ASP A 150 -22.90 29.77 3.32
N THR A 151 -23.67 30.33 2.38
CA THR A 151 -25.12 30.08 2.26
C THR A 151 -25.44 28.66 1.77
N SER A 152 -24.54 28.02 1.02
CA SER A 152 -24.67 26.66 0.52
C SER A 152 -23.35 26.10 -0.02
N TYR A 153 -23.17 24.78 0.09
CA TYR A 153 -22.03 24.02 -0.40
C TYR A 153 -22.50 22.98 -1.40
N ASN A 154 -21.92 22.95 -2.59
CA ASN A 154 -22.05 21.83 -3.51
C ASN A 154 -21.22 20.66 -2.97
N LEU A 155 -21.88 19.54 -2.71
CA LEU A 155 -21.29 18.29 -2.23
C LEU A 155 -21.43 17.21 -3.30
N GLN A 156 -20.31 16.81 -3.89
CA GLN A 156 -20.24 15.64 -4.76
C GLN A 156 -19.42 14.55 -4.10
N ILE A 157 -20.00 13.36 -3.92
CA ILE A 157 -19.30 12.18 -3.40
C ILE A 157 -19.18 11.16 -4.53
N SER A 158 -17.95 10.75 -4.80
CA SER A 158 -17.64 9.74 -5.81
C SER A 158 -16.80 8.64 -5.19
N HIS A 159 -17.10 7.39 -5.55
CA HIS A 159 -16.31 6.23 -5.18
C HIS A 159 -16.12 5.32 -6.39
N LEU A 160 -14.99 4.62 -6.41
CA LEU A 160 -14.56 3.83 -7.55
C LEU A 160 -15.54 2.69 -7.85
N GLY A 161 -16.21 2.70 -9.01
CA GLY A 161 -17.23 1.72 -9.39
C GLY A 161 -18.66 2.03 -8.90
N TYR A 162 -18.96 3.28 -8.51
CA TYR A 162 -20.25 3.70 -7.94
C TYR A 162 -20.77 4.98 -8.59
N PHE A 163 -22.09 5.18 -8.58
CA PHE A 163 -22.69 6.43 -9.03
C PHE A 163 -22.31 7.59 -8.12
N ILE A 164 -22.08 8.76 -8.72
CA ILE A 164 -21.80 10.00 -7.98
C ILE A 164 -23.06 10.44 -7.25
N TYR A 165 -22.90 10.74 -5.98
CA TYR A 165 -23.91 11.38 -5.16
C TYR A 165 -23.68 12.89 -5.20
N ASP A 166 -24.57 13.66 -5.83
CA ASP A 166 -24.47 15.11 -5.99
C ASP A 166 -25.64 15.79 -5.25
N THR A 167 -25.33 16.73 -4.35
CA THR A 167 -26.32 17.47 -3.58
C THR A 167 -25.82 18.84 -3.15
N ILE A 168 -26.72 19.68 -2.62
CA ILE A 168 -26.39 20.97 -2.03
C ILE A 168 -26.67 20.89 -0.52
N VAL A 169 -25.72 21.33 0.30
CA VAL A 169 -25.82 21.37 1.76
C VAL A 169 -25.77 22.82 2.24
N SER A 170 -26.75 23.28 3.01
CA SER A 170 -26.85 24.69 3.46
C SER A 170 -26.65 24.88 4.97
N GLN A 171 -26.44 23.79 5.73
CA GLN A 171 -26.26 23.81 7.18
C GLN A 171 -25.28 22.72 7.62
N SER A 172 -24.78 22.81 8.86
CA SER A 172 -23.95 21.75 9.44
C SER A 172 -24.70 20.42 9.41
N LEU A 173 -24.07 19.39 8.84
CA LEU A 173 -24.69 18.09 8.61
C LEU A 173 -23.72 16.99 9.01
N THR A 174 -24.24 16.01 9.77
CA THR A 174 -23.60 14.72 10.01
C THR A 174 -24.54 13.62 9.55
N ARG A 175 -24.25 12.97 8.42
CA ARG A 175 -25.12 11.93 7.84
C ARG A 175 -24.34 10.81 7.15
N GLN A 176 -24.98 9.65 7.03
CA GLN A 176 -24.58 8.59 6.13
C GLN A 176 -25.00 8.89 4.68
N PHE A 177 -24.06 8.75 3.75
CA PHE A 177 -24.24 8.93 2.31
C PHE A 177 -24.17 7.56 1.64
N PHE A 178 -25.25 7.14 1.00
CA PHE A 178 -25.35 5.85 0.36
C PHE A 178 -25.07 5.97 -1.14
N LEU A 179 -23.95 5.40 -1.58
CA LEU A 179 -23.60 5.29 -2.99
C LEU A 179 -24.10 3.94 -3.52
N THR A 180 -24.68 3.98 -4.71
CA THR A 180 -25.14 2.77 -5.39
C THR A 180 -24.03 2.27 -6.31
N PRO A 181 -23.62 0.99 -6.23
CA PRO A 181 -22.63 0.41 -7.13
C PRO A 181 -23.09 0.56 -8.57
N GLN A 182 -22.19 0.99 -9.44
CA GLN A 182 -22.39 1.09 -10.87
C GLN A 182 -22.19 -0.29 -11.53
N ILE A 183 -22.91 -1.30 -11.01
CA ILE A 183 -23.07 -2.62 -11.62
C ILE A 183 -24.57 -2.83 -11.87
N GLU A 184 -25.11 -2.04 -12.78
CA GLU A 184 -26.52 -2.14 -13.16
C GLU A 184 -26.72 -3.26 -14.20
N ARG A 185 -27.36 -4.36 -13.77
CA ARG A 185 -28.08 -5.31 -14.64
C ARG A 185 -29.51 -4.75 -14.82
N ILE A 186 -29.98 -4.66 -16.07
CA ILE A 186 -31.20 -3.97 -16.58
C ILE A 186 -32.51 -4.32 -15.79
N LYS A 187 -33.56 -3.47 -15.75
CA LYS A 187 -34.38 -2.90 -16.85
C LYS A 187 -34.58 -1.36 -16.78
N GLU A 188 -34.49 -0.74 -17.97
CA GLU A 188 -34.95 0.57 -18.44
C GLU A 188 -35.44 1.61 -17.41
N VAL A 189 -34.70 2.74 -17.29
CA VAL A 189 -35.24 4.12 -17.28
C VAL A 189 -34.19 5.04 -17.90
N GLN A 190 -34.61 5.86 -18.87
CA GLN A 190 -33.82 6.98 -19.38
C GLN A 190 -33.62 8.02 -18.26
N VAL A 191 -32.39 8.22 -17.81
CA VAL A 191 -32.00 9.44 -17.10
C VAL A 191 -30.83 10.07 -17.86
N LYS A 192 -31.09 11.22 -18.47
CA LYS A 192 -30.07 12.14 -18.97
C LYS A 192 -29.42 12.84 -17.76
N SER A 193 -28.25 12.36 -17.35
CA SER A 193 -27.23 13.18 -16.71
C SER A 193 -25.87 12.48 -16.84
N ASN A 194 -24.84 13.24 -17.23
CA ASN A 194 -23.49 12.75 -17.54
C ASN A 194 -22.87 12.01 -16.35
N PRO A 195 -22.50 10.72 -16.47
CA PRO A 195 -21.86 10.00 -15.37
C PRO A 195 -20.34 10.18 -15.44
N ILE A 196 -19.68 10.60 -14.35
CA ILE A 196 -18.22 10.53 -14.27
C ILE A 196 -17.78 9.18 -13.66
N GLU A 197 -17.29 8.41 -14.61
CA GLU A 197 -16.52 7.18 -14.72
C GLU A 197 -15.24 7.12 -13.86
N LYS A 198 -15.14 6.14 -12.95
CA LYS A 198 -13.86 5.75 -12.32
C LYS A 198 -13.88 4.26 -11.88
N SER A 199 -13.37 3.32 -12.68
CA SER A 199 -13.05 1.94 -12.23
C SER A 199 -11.59 1.76 -11.76
N THR A 200 -10.73 2.71 -12.15
CA THR A 200 -9.33 2.86 -11.75
C THR A 200 -9.05 4.34 -11.60
N LEU A 201 -8.34 4.72 -10.53
CA LEU A 201 -7.84 6.07 -10.29
C LEU A 201 -6.31 6.02 -10.38
N ILE A 202 -5.77 6.55 -11.47
CA ILE A 202 -4.33 6.63 -11.75
C ILE A 202 -3.98 8.10 -12.02
N GLY A 203 -2.83 8.55 -11.50
CA GLY A 203 -2.35 9.91 -11.70
C GLY A 203 -3.10 10.96 -10.85
N ASP A 204 -3.83 10.53 -9.83
CA ASP A 204 -4.45 11.42 -8.83
C ASP A 204 -3.40 12.01 -7.87
N LYS A 205 -2.39 11.19 -7.53
CA LYS A 205 -1.19 11.57 -6.76
C LYS A 205 0.02 10.87 -7.38
N ALA A 206 1.22 11.42 -7.17
CA ALA A 206 2.46 10.85 -7.69
C ALA A 206 2.70 9.44 -7.13
N GLY A 207 3.01 8.49 -8.01
CA GLY A 207 3.33 7.11 -7.69
C GLY A 207 2.16 6.30 -7.11
N ARG A 208 0.92 6.81 -7.13
CA ARG A 208 -0.24 6.16 -6.51
C ARG A 208 -1.28 5.75 -7.54
N MET A 209 -1.81 4.55 -7.39
CA MET A 209 -2.98 4.08 -8.11
C MET A 209 -3.95 3.35 -7.20
N LYS A 210 -5.25 3.52 -7.45
CA LYS A 210 -6.32 2.78 -6.77
C LYS A 210 -7.13 2.00 -7.80
N ILE A 211 -7.38 0.75 -7.48
CA ILE A 211 -7.97 -0.22 -8.39
C ILE A 211 -9.16 -0.88 -7.69
N ASN A 212 -10.31 -0.91 -8.36
CA ASN A 212 -11.46 -1.67 -7.90
C ASN A 212 -11.33 -3.10 -8.45
N HIS A 213 -11.38 -4.08 -7.55
CA HIS A 213 -11.26 -5.48 -7.90
C HIS A 213 -12.46 -6.03 -8.69
N GLN A 214 -13.60 -5.33 -8.75
CA GLN A 214 -14.84 -5.82 -9.37
C GLN A 214 -14.72 -6.20 -10.85
N ILE A 215 -13.78 -5.61 -11.61
CA ILE A 215 -13.54 -5.99 -13.01
C ILE A 215 -12.63 -7.21 -13.15
N ALA A 216 -11.85 -7.54 -12.11
CA ALA A 216 -10.82 -8.55 -12.17
C ALA A 216 -11.37 -9.95 -12.47
N PRO A 217 -12.51 -10.39 -11.89
CA PRO A 217 -13.11 -11.69 -12.23
C PRO A 217 -13.63 -11.81 -13.67
N ILE A 218 -13.69 -10.72 -14.44
CA ILE A 218 -14.13 -10.70 -15.83
C ILE A 218 -12.94 -10.80 -16.79
N LEU A 219 -11.74 -10.41 -16.35
CA LEU A 219 -10.54 -10.49 -17.17
C LEU A 219 -10.12 -11.96 -17.38
N PRO A 220 -9.34 -12.23 -18.44
CA PRO A 220 -8.79 -13.56 -18.64
C PRO A 220 -7.88 -13.99 -17.48
N GLY A 221 -7.84 -15.30 -17.28
CA GLY A 221 -7.21 -15.95 -16.13
C GLY A 221 -8.27 -16.51 -15.19
N HIS A 222 -7.92 -17.61 -14.52
CA HIS A 222 -8.76 -18.19 -13.48
C HIS A 222 -9.09 -17.10 -12.44
N GLY A 223 -10.34 -17.03 -12.00
CA GLY A 223 -10.78 -16.01 -11.03
C GLY A 223 -9.94 -15.97 -9.75
N ASP A 224 -9.22 -17.04 -9.43
CA ASP A 224 -8.37 -17.20 -8.26
C ASP A 224 -7.19 -16.22 -8.18
N ASN A 225 -6.49 -15.93 -9.29
CA ASN A 225 -5.38 -14.95 -9.28
C ASN A 225 -5.77 -13.58 -9.85
N SER A 226 -7.08 -13.31 -9.95
CA SER A 226 -7.60 -12.11 -10.61
C SER A 226 -7.06 -10.80 -10.01
N VAL A 227 -6.80 -10.75 -8.71
CA VAL A 227 -6.17 -9.59 -8.03
C VAL A 227 -4.81 -9.25 -8.63
N PHE A 228 -3.89 -10.21 -8.68
CA PHE A 228 -2.52 -9.98 -9.13
C PHE A 228 -2.42 -9.91 -10.65
N ASN A 229 -3.28 -10.64 -11.38
CA ASN A 229 -3.39 -10.48 -12.84
C ASN A 229 -3.80 -9.04 -13.20
N LEU A 230 -4.76 -8.46 -12.49
CA LEU A 230 -5.13 -7.06 -12.69
C LEU A 230 -3.96 -6.11 -12.34
N LEU A 231 -3.23 -6.37 -11.26
CA LEU A 231 -2.04 -5.59 -10.89
C LEU A 231 -0.94 -5.64 -11.95
N ARG A 232 -0.66 -6.82 -12.51
CA ARG A 232 0.33 -7.02 -13.57
C ARG A 232 -0.02 -6.26 -14.85
N LEU A 233 -1.31 -6.02 -15.12
CA LEU A 233 -1.76 -5.23 -16.28
C LEU A 233 -1.61 -3.71 -16.09
N MET A 234 -1.22 -3.26 -14.90
CA MET A 234 -0.97 -1.85 -14.60
C MET A 234 0.45 -1.42 -15.05
N PRO A 235 0.66 -0.12 -15.32
CA PRO A 235 1.98 0.42 -15.64
C PRO A 235 2.94 0.34 -14.45
N GLY A 236 4.22 0.08 -14.71
CA GLY A 236 5.27 0.05 -13.70
C GLY A 236 5.33 -1.21 -12.82
N VAL A 237 4.41 -2.18 -12.99
CA VAL A 237 4.42 -3.48 -12.30
C VAL A 237 4.87 -4.55 -13.29
N LEU A 238 6.00 -5.23 -13.09
CA LEU A 238 6.49 -6.21 -14.08
C LEU A 238 5.49 -7.36 -14.28
N ALA A 239 5.24 -7.72 -15.55
CA ALA A 239 4.36 -8.83 -15.93
C ALA A 239 5.06 -9.89 -16.79
N ALA A 240 5.99 -9.50 -17.66
CA ALA A 240 6.82 -10.42 -18.43
C ALA A 240 7.68 -11.31 -17.51
N GLY A 241 7.95 -12.55 -17.92
CA GLY A 241 8.81 -13.46 -17.15
C GLY A 241 8.12 -14.22 -16.01
N GLU A 242 6.87 -14.64 -16.23
CA GLU A 242 5.82 -14.94 -15.24
C GLU A 242 6.23 -15.37 -13.82
N GLN A 243 5.57 -14.67 -12.88
CA GLN A 243 5.68 -14.62 -11.41
C GLN A 243 7.09 -14.83 -10.82
N SER A 244 7.78 -13.70 -10.65
CA SER A 244 8.74 -13.59 -9.54
C SER A 244 8.05 -13.97 -8.23
N ASN A 245 8.80 -14.49 -7.25
CA ASN A 245 8.25 -14.84 -5.93
C ASN A 245 7.73 -13.61 -5.13
N ASP A 246 7.63 -12.45 -5.79
CA ASP A 246 7.22 -11.15 -5.29
C ASP A 246 6.67 -10.25 -6.42
N LEU A 247 6.07 -9.11 -6.09
CA LEU A 247 5.67 -8.05 -7.02
C LEU A 247 6.82 -7.06 -7.27
N LEU A 248 7.41 -7.12 -8.45
CA LEU A 248 8.47 -6.19 -8.88
C LEU A 248 7.85 -4.91 -9.44
N ILE A 249 8.06 -3.79 -8.74
CA ILE A 249 7.49 -2.47 -9.08
C ILE A 249 8.65 -1.51 -9.33
N TRP A 250 8.66 -0.85 -10.50
CA TRP A 250 9.70 0.13 -10.88
C TRP A 250 11.14 -0.38 -10.67
N GLY A 251 11.40 -1.63 -11.07
CA GLY A 251 12.72 -2.26 -10.96
C GLY A 251 13.15 -2.60 -9.53
N ALA A 252 12.26 -2.53 -8.54
CA ALA A 252 12.55 -3.00 -7.19
C ALA A 252 12.81 -4.52 -7.17
N TYR A 253 13.73 -4.99 -6.33
CA TYR A 253 14.05 -6.42 -6.16
C TYR A 253 12.95 -7.16 -5.39
N GLU A 254 13.03 -8.49 -5.35
CA GLU A 254 12.21 -9.28 -4.42
C GLU A 254 12.38 -8.75 -3.00
N SER A 255 11.29 -8.74 -2.22
CA SER A 255 11.10 -8.14 -0.90
C SER A 255 11.12 -6.61 -0.81
N HIS A 256 11.57 -5.89 -1.84
CA HIS A 256 11.63 -4.43 -1.75
C HIS A 256 10.22 -3.84 -1.74
N SER A 257 9.27 -4.48 -2.42
CA SER A 257 7.85 -4.15 -2.32
C SER A 257 7.18 -4.90 -1.17
N LYS A 258 6.12 -4.34 -0.57
CA LYS A 258 5.32 -5.00 0.49
C LYS A 258 3.87 -5.11 0.09
N ILE A 259 3.31 -6.29 0.31
CA ILE A 259 1.88 -6.53 0.18
C ILE A 259 1.27 -6.61 1.57
N ARG A 260 0.22 -5.84 1.79
CA ARG A 260 -0.57 -5.86 3.02
C ARG A 260 -1.99 -6.28 2.69
N PHE A 261 -2.57 -7.14 3.52
CA PHE A 261 -3.96 -7.52 3.44
C PHE A 261 -4.63 -7.24 4.79
N ASP A 262 -5.63 -6.35 4.83
CA ASP A 262 -6.22 -5.85 6.08
C ASP A 262 -5.18 -5.40 7.12
N GLY A 263 -4.06 -4.84 6.65
CA GLY A 263 -3.02 -4.27 7.50
C GLY A 263 -1.89 -5.22 7.89
N PHE A 264 -2.09 -6.54 7.86
CA PHE A 264 -1.03 -7.54 8.09
C PHE A 264 -0.26 -7.84 6.80
N THR A 265 0.98 -8.34 6.94
CA THR A 265 1.90 -8.53 5.82
C THR A 265 1.72 -9.87 5.16
N VAL A 266 1.80 -9.89 3.83
CA VAL A 266 1.80 -11.11 3.04
C VAL A 266 3.18 -11.29 2.44
N PHE A 267 3.88 -12.37 2.81
CA PHE A 267 5.27 -12.63 2.44
C PHE A 267 5.41 -13.54 1.22
N GLY A 268 4.47 -14.47 1.02
CA GLY A 268 4.52 -15.47 -0.03
C GLY A 268 3.67 -15.08 -1.24
N LEU A 269 4.27 -15.13 -2.43
CA LEU A 269 3.56 -15.11 -3.70
C LEU A 269 3.87 -16.31 -4.59
N LYS A 270 4.76 -17.22 -4.19
CA LYS A 270 5.11 -18.35 -5.06
C LYS A 270 3.95 -19.36 -5.11
N ASN A 271 3.50 -19.68 -6.31
CA ASN A 271 2.67 -20.84 -6.60
C ASN A 271 3.18 -21.39 -7.94
N PHE A 272 3.17 -22.71 -8.16
CA PHE A 272 3.91 -23.32 -9.27
C PHE A 272 3.56 -22.72 -10.65
N ASN A 273 2.29 -22.53 -10.99
CA ASN A 273 1.89 -22.04 -12.32
C ASN A 273 1.29 -20.63 -12.32
N ASP A 274 1.59 -19.84 -11.31
CA ASP A 274 1.29 -18.41 -11.29
C ASP A 274 -0.19 -18.03 -11.43
N ASN A 275 -1.06 -19.00 -11.16
CA ASN A 275 -2.49 -18.97 -11.45
C ASN A 275 -3.36 -19.03 -10.19
N ILE A 276 -2.74 -19.16 -9.00
CA ILE A 276 -3.42 -19.10 -7.70
C ILE A 276 -2.74 -18.03 -6.84
N SER A 277 -3.48 -16.97 -6.49
CA SER A 277 -2.96 -15.92 -5.61
C SER A 277 -2.78 -16.39 -4.16
N VAL A 278 -1.98 -15.67 -3.38
CA VAL A 278 -2.00 -15.77 -1.90
C VAL A 278 -3.24 -15.08 -1.28
N VAL A 279 -3.82 -14.08 -1.95
CA VAL A 279 -4.99 -13.35 -1.45
C VAL A 279 -6.26 -13.85 -2.13
N ASN A 280 -7.20 -14.40 -1.36
CA ASN A 280 -8.46 -14.88 -1.90
C ASN A 280 -9.29 -13.70 -2.48
N PRO A 281 -9.61 -13.70 -3.78
CA PRO A 281 -10.30 -12.60 -4.47
C PRO A 281 -11.69 -12.30 -3.90
N PHE A 282 -12.35 -13.28 -3.27
CA PHE A 282 -13.66 -13.06 -2.64
C PHE A 282 -13.59 -12.16 -1.42
N MET A 283 -12.44 -12.12 -0.74
CA MET A 283 -12.22 -11.27 0.41
C MET A 283 -11.85 -9.84 0.03
N VAL A 284 -11.38 -9.58 -1.20
CA VAL A 284 -10.85 -8.27 -1.60
C VAL A 284 -11.97 -7.27 -1.91
N LYS A 285 -11.81 -6.05 -1.40
CA LYS A 285 -12.70 -4.92 -1.63
C LYS A 285 -12.06 -3.91 -2.58
N ASN A 286 -10.89 -3.39 -2.23
CA ASN A 286 -10.13 -2.46 -3.04
C ASN A 286 -8.64 -2.73 -2.91
N ILE A 287 -7.89 -2.26 -3.90
CA ILE A 287 -6.44 -2.40 -3.94
C ILE A 287 -5.87 -1.00 -4.16
N GLU A 288 -4.94 -0.62 -3.30
CA GLU A 288 -4.15 0.60 -3.44
C GLU A 288 -2.70 0.22 -3.70
N VAL A 289 -2.10 0.79 -4.74
CA VAL A 289 -0.69 0.59 -5.04
C VAL A 289 0.03 1.91 -5.00
N MET A 290 1.10 1.91 -4.23
CA MET A 290 2.03 3.01 -4.02
C MET A 290 3.38 2.57 -4.58
N LYS A 291 3.66 2.91 -5.84
CA LYS A 291 4.89 2.53 -6.55
C LYS A 291 6.13 3.27 -5.98
N GLY A 292 5.93 4.47 -5.45
CA GLY A 292 6.95 5.29 -4.78
C GLY A 292 6.32 6.57 -4.22
N GLY A 293 7.12 7.42 -3.55
CA GLY A 293 6.63 8.71 -3.05
C GLY A 293 5.51 8.63 -2.00
N TYR A 294 5.38 7.49 -1.30
CA TYR A 294 4.26 7.25 -0.39
C TYR A 294 4.40 7.93 0.98
N GLU A 295 3.25 8.11 1.62
CA GLU A 295 3.01 8.88 2.85
C GLU A 295 3.77 8.36 4.07
N ALA A 296 4.13 9.25 5.01
CA ALA A 296 5.01 8.98 6.17
C ALA A 296 4.49 7.86 7.11
N ARG A 297 3.17 7.62 7.09
CA ARG A 297 2.55 6.52 7.82
C ARG A 297 2.99 5.14 7.35
N TYR A 298 3.34 5.01 6.07
CA TYR A 298 3.88 3.81 5.48
C TYR A 298 5.42 3.82 5.55
N GLY A 299 6.06 2.67 5.75
CA GLY A 299 7.53 2.56 5.84
C GLY A 299 7.98 1.10 5.89
N GLY A 300 9.28 0.89 6.14
CA GLY A 300 9.88 -0.44 6.22
C GLY A 300 10.05 -1.14 4.87
N ARG A 301 10.05 -0.36 3.77
CA ARG A 301 10.27 -0.82 2.40
C ARG A 301 11.01 0.21 1.57
N VAL A 302 11.82 -0.22 0.63
CA VAL A 302 12.50 0.66 -0.36
C VAL A 302 11.89 0.58 -1.76
N GLY A 303 10.99 -0.37 -2.01
CA GLY A 303 10.27 -0.54 -3.29
C GLY A 303 8.91 0.17 -3.30
N GLY A 304 7.85 -0.61 -3.56
CA GLY A 304 6.46 -0.14 -3.51
C GLY A 304 5.64 -0.78 -2.39
N ILE A 305 4.39 -0.34 -2.23
CA ILE A 305 3.44 -0.92 -1.27
C ILE A 305 2.13 -1.21 -1.99
N VAL A 306 1.63 -2.43 -1.84
CA VAL A 306 0.31 -2.85 -2.29
C VAL A 306 -0.55 -3.09 -1.06
N ASP A 307 -1.49 -2.20 -0.79
CA ASP A 307 -2.38 -2.24 0.36
C ASP A 307 -3.76 -2.73 -0.11
N ILE A 308 -4.14 -3.92 0.33
CA ILE A 308 -5.38 -4.60 -0.05
C ILE A 308 -6.32 -4.53 1.14
N ALA A 309 -7.45 -3.84 1.01
CA ALA A 309 -8.49 -3.89 2.03
C ALA A 309 -9.47 -5.01 1.74
N GLY A 310 -9.83 -5.76 2.79
CA GLY A 310 -10.84 -6.80 2.75
C GLY A 310 -12.25 -6.24 2.89
N LYS A 311 -13.24 -6.99 2.40
CA LYS A 311 -14.66 -6.70 2.62
C LYS A 311 -15.02 -6.76 4.09
N ASP A 312 -16.11 -6.12 4.49
CA ASP A 312 -16.54 -6.10 5.89
C ASP A 312 -17.58 -7.17 6.23
N GLY A 313 -18.09 -7.86 5.21
CA GLY A 313 -19.24 -8.74 5.32
C GLY A 313 -20.56 -7.99 5.18
N THR A 314 -21.66 -8.73 5.21
CA THR A 314 -23.02 -8.21 5.02
C THR A 314 -23.73 -8.03 6.35
N LEU A 315 -24.37 -6.87 6.55
CA LEU A 315 -25.25 -6.58 7.70
C LEU A 315 -26.73 -6.90 7.39
N LEU A 316 -27.05 -7.30 6.16
CA LEU A 316 -28.45 -7.47 5.73
C LEU A 316 -28.94 -8.91 5.81
N LYS A 317 -28.34 -9.79 5.01
CA LYS A 317 -28.80 -11.17 4.86
C LYS A 317 -27.61 -12.12 4.67
N PRO A 318 -27.70 -13.35 5.19
CA PRO A 318 -26.72 -14.38 4.88
C PRO A 318 -26.55 -14.53 3.37
N THR A 319 -25.30 -14.63 2.93
CA THR A 319 -24.93 -14.81 1.52
C THR A 319 -23.92 -15.94 1.43
N PHE A 320 -24.15 -16.89 0.53
CA PHE A 320 -23.21 -17.96 0.24
C PHE A 320 -22.74 -17.84 -1.21
N THR A 321 -21.43 -17.84 -1.41
CA THR A 321 -20.81 -17.84 -2.74
C THR A 321 -20.01 -19.13 -2.89
N PHE A 322 -20.24 -19.82 -3.99
CA PHE A 322 -19.50 -21.02 -4.37
C PHE A 322 -18.93 -20.83 -5.76
N ASN A 323 -17.68 -21.21 -5.96
CA ASN A 323 -17.02 -21.19 -7.25
C ASN A 323 -16.21 -22.46 -7.43
N ILE A 324 -16.40 -23.10 -8.56
CA ILE A 324 -15.56 -24.19 -9.03
C ILE A 324 -14.98 -23.77 -10.37
N ASN A 325 -13.67 -23.94 -10.53
CA ASN A 325 -13.01 -23.83 -11.82
C ASN A 325 -12.19 -25.09 -12.08
N THR A 326 -11.50 -25.19 -13.22
CA THR A 326 -10.71 -26.38 -13.60
C THR A 326 -9.78 -26.92 -12.50
N ASN A 327 -9.27 -26.06 -11.63
CA ASN A 327 -8.17 -26.36 -10.72
C ASN A 327 -8.56 -26.27 -9.24
N THR A 328 -9.52 -25.40 -8.89
CA THR A 328 -9.85 -25.09 -7.50
C THR A 328 -11.35 -25.08 -7.22
N VAL A 329 -11.65 -25.31 -5.94
CA VAL A 329 -12.94 -24.96 -5.33
C VAL A 329 -12.70 -23.81 -4.38
N ASN A 330 -13.49 -22.75 -4.49
CA ASN A 330 -13.47 -21.57 -3.63
C ASN A 330 -14.89 -21.29 -3.12
N SER A 331 -15.02 -21.04 -1.84
CA SER A 331 -16.30 -20.79 -1.18
C SER A 331 -16.19 -19.61 -0.22
N MET A 332 -17.29 -18.86 -0.06
CA MET A 332 -17.37 -17.76 0.89
C MET A 332 -18.76 -17.74 1.53
N VAL A 333 -18.79 -17.57 2.85
CA VAL A 333 -20.00 -17.35 3.64
C VAL A 333 -19.91 -15.96 4.25
N GLN A 334 -20.99 -15.20 4.17
CA GLN A 334 -21.14 -13.91 4.87
C GLN A 334 -22.43 -13.93 5.67
N MET A 335 -22.38 -13.53 6.94
CA MET A 335 -23.52 -13.57 7.84
C MET A 335 -23.58 -12.32 8.71
N PRO A 336 -24.74 -11.64 8.79
CA PRO A 336 -24.97 -10.65 9.83
C PRO A 336 -25.12 -11.39 11.17
N LEU A 337 -24.32 -11.01 12.17
CA LEU A 337 -24.46 -11.51 13.55
C LEU A 337 -25.45 -10.65 14.33
N THR A 338 -25.41 -9.34 14.10
CA THR A 338 -26.36 -8.34 14.61
C THR A 338 -26.56 -7.27 13.55
N GLU A 339 -27.44 -6.29 13.79
CA GLU A 339 -27.58 -5.11 12.91
C GLU A 339 -26.29 -4.27 12.81
N LYS A 340 -25.32 -4.53 13.69
CA LYS A 340 -24.06 -3.78 13.83
C LYS A 340 -22.82 -4.63 13.62
N SER A 341 -22.96 -5.94 13.43
CA SER A 341 -21.80 -6.82 13.26
C SER A 341 -22.04 -7.89 12.22
N SER A 342 -20.97 -8.23 11.51
CA SER A 342 -20.94 -9.23 10.48
C SER A 342 -19.73 -10.14 10.67
N ILE A 343 -19.90 -11.38 10.26
CA ILE A 343 -18.81 -12.34 10.11
C ILE A 343 -18.79 -12.82 8.67
N MET A 344 -17.59 -12.99 8.13
CA MET A 344 -17.40 -13.63 6.83
C MET A 344 -16.21 -14.56 6.88
N GLY A 345 -16.30 -15.66 6.13
CA GLY A 345 -15.21 -16.58 5.94
C GLY A 345 -15.13 -17.05 4.51
N ALA A 346 -13.92 -17.31 4.03
CA ALA A 346 -13.68 -17.90 2.72
C ALA A 346 -12.68 -19.06 2.83
N TYR A 347 -12.85 -20.06 1.99
CA TYR A 347 -11.99 -21.24 1.92
C TYR A 347 -11.76 -21.63 0.46
N ARG A 348 -10.50 -21.86 0.10
CA ARG A 348 -10.09 -22.25 -1.25
C ARG A 348 -9.11 -23.43 -1.20
N GLN A 349 -9.28 -24.40 -2.08
CA GLN A 349 -8.35 -25.53 -2.21
C GLN A 349 -8.25 -26.04 -3.65
N THR A 350 -7.12 -26.65 -3.99
CA THR A 350 -6.98 -27.49 -5.19
C THR A 350 -7.65 -28.86 -4.96
N TYR A 351 -8.17 -29.48 -6.02
CA TYR A 351 -8.88 -30.78 -5.92
C TYR A 351 -8.41 -31.83 -6.94
N TYR A 352 -7.46 -31.48 -7.82
CA TYR A 352 -6.91 -32.37 -8.84
C TYR A 352 -5.39 -32.14 -8.94
N GLN A 353 -4.66 -33.15 -9.41
CA GLN A 353 -3.23 -33.02 -9.74
C GLN A 353 -3.10 -32.06 -10.91
N LEU A 354 -2.61 -30.86 -10.64
CA LEU A 354 -2.66 -29.76 -11.60
C LEU A 354 -1.84 -30.02 -12.88
N TYR A 355 -0.89 -30.95 -12.85
CA TYR A 355 0.04 -31.20 -13.95
C TYR A 355 0.10 -32.68 -14.29
N ASN A 356 0.09 -32.93 -15.59
CA ASN A 356 0.41 -34.25 -16.12
C ASN A 356 1.93 -34.39 -16.26
N PRO A 357 2.43 -35.64 -16.27
CA PRO A 357 3.80 -35.92 -16.68
C PRO A 357 4.12 -35.24 -18.01
N THR A 358 5.26 -34.57 -18.08
CA THR A 358 5.76 -33.95 -19.32
C THR A 358 7.14 -34.50 -19.63
N SER A 359 7.40 -34.80 -20.91
CA SER A 359 8.72 -35.22 -21.36
C SER A 359 9.48 -34.05 -21.98
N LEU A 360 10.72 -33.83 -21.55
CA LEU A 360 11.62 -32.81 -22.07
C LEU A 360 12.80 -33.48 -22.77
N THR A 361 12.94 -33.28 -24.08
CA THR A 361 14.09 -33.77 -24.83
C THR A 361 15.21 -32.73 -24.82
N LEU A 362 16.32 -33.02 -24.15
CA LEU A 362 17.55 -32.22 -24.16
C LEU A 362 18.58 -32.81 -25.11
N PHE A 363 19.53 -31.99 -25.57
CA PHE A 363 20.56 -32.43 -26.50
C PHE A 363 21.94 -32.46 -25.83
N GLY A 364 22.47 -33.65 -25.55
CA GLY A 364 23.81 -33.87 -25.05
C GLY A 364 24.86 -33.82 -26.17
N ARG A 365 26.06 -33.31 -25.88
CA ARG A 365 27.22 -33.36 -26.78
C ARG A 365 28.20 -34.42 -26.29
N ARG A 366 28.57 -35.36 -27.16
CA ARG A 366 29.66 -36.30 -26.89
C ARG A 366 30.85 -35.93 -27.78
N LYS A 367 32.02 -35.73 -27.17
CA LYS A 367 33.28 -35.73 -27.92
C LYS A 367 33.63 -37.18 -28.23
N ASP A 368 33.84 -37.50 -29.50
CA ASP A 368 34.33 -38.82 -29.88
C ASP A 368 35.78 -38.99 -29.41
N ASP A 369 35.98 -39.81 -28.37
CA ASP A 369 37.29 -40.31 -27.95
C ASP A 369 37.73 -41.52 -28.79
N SER A 370 37.57 -41.42 -30.11
CA SER A 370 38.06 -42.43 -31.06
C SER A 370 39.29 -41.90 -31.79
N GLY A 371 40.45 -41.95 -31.12
CA GLY A 371 41.71 -41.55 -31.75
C GLY A 371 42.92 -41.66 -30.83
N SER A 372 43.35 -42.88 -30.53
CA SER A 372 44.68 -43.14 -29.99
C SER A 372 45.77 -42.73 -31.00
N GLY A 373 46.57 -41.72 -30.66
CA GLY A 373 47.97 -41.65 -31.06
C GLY A 373 48.42 -40.53 -32.01
N LYS A 374 49.34 -39.71 -31.47
CA LYS A 374 50.48 -39.01 -32.10
C LYS A 374 50.24 -37.68 -32.84
N GLY A 375 50.97 -36.65 -32.37
CA GLY A 375 51.73 -35.75 -33.24
C GLY A 375 51.31 -34.28 -33.21
N TYR A 376 52.21 -33.43 -32.71
CA TYR A 376 52.27 -31.99 -32.99
C TYR A 376 52.23 -31.72 -34.51
N GLY A 377 51.35 -30.83 -34.99
CA GLY A 377 51.41 -30.27 -36.34
C GLY A 377 50.03 -29.88 -36.88
N GLY A 378 49.95 -28.69 -37.51
CA GLY A 378 48.70 -28.02 -37.86
C GLY A 378 47.83 -28.66 -38.95
N ASP A 379 46.63 -28.08 -39.02
CA ASP A 379 45.65 -27.98 -40.12
C ASP A 379 44.27 -28.57 -39.84
N GLY A 380 43.24 -27.80 -40.22
CA GLY A 380 41.86 -27.89 -39.74
C GLY A 380 41.11 -29.13 -40.21
N GLY A 381 40.87 -30.06 -39.27
CA GLY A 381 39.92 -31.17 -39.42
C GLY A 381 38.70 -30.97 -38.53
N SER A 382 37.54 -30.72 -39.14
CA SER A 382 36.23 -30.63 -38.48
C SER A 382 35.83 -31.99 -37.90
N GLY A 383 36.18 -32.24 -36.63
CA GLY A 383 35.62 -33.35 -35.85
C GLY A 383 34.13 -33.14 -35.64
N GLY A 384 33.30 -34.05 -36.15
CA GLY A 384 31.86 -33.97 -36.04
C GLY A 384 31.41 -34.18 -34.60
N ASN A 385 30.92 -33.12 -33.96
CA ASN A 385 30.23 -33.23 -32.68
C ASN A 385 28.91 -33.98 -32.88
N GLN A 386 28.83 -35.24 -32.46
CA GLN A 386 27.56 -35.97 -32.41
C GLN A 386 26.72 -35.44 -31.23
N VAL A 387 25.50 -35.02 -31.57
CA VAL A 387 24.50 -34.51 -30.63
C VAL A 387 23.45 -35.61 -30.44
N TYR A 388 23.20 -36.01 -29.20
CA TYR A 388 22.21 -37.04 -28.88
C TYR A 388 21.06 -36.46 -28.05
N PRO A 389 19.79 -36.76 -28.38
CA PRO A 389 18.66 -36.42 -27.52
C PRO A 389 18.70 -37.26 -26.23
N ILE A 390 18.33 -36.65 -25.11
CA ILE A 390 18.13 -37.23 -23.79
C ILE A 390 16.72 -36.83 -23.37
N ASP A 391 15.83 -37.79 -23.21
CA ASP A 391 14.48 -37.54 -22.75
C ASP A 391 14.46 -37.55 -21.23
N PHE A 392 13.90 -36.49 -20.64
CA PHE A 392 13.65 -36.36 -19.22
C PHE A 392 12.15 -36.43 -18.97
N ASP A 393 11.71 -37.32 -18.10
CA ASP A 393 10.33 -37.34 -17.61
C ASP A 393 10.21 -36.45 -16.38
N ILE A 394 9.20 -35.59 -16.38
CA ILE A 394 8.95 -34.59 -15.33
C ILE A 394 7.58 -34.86 -14.71
N LEU A 395 7.54 -35.03 -13.39
CA LEU A 395 6.35 -35.36 -12.60
C LEU A 395 6.10 -34.30 -11.52
N PRO A 396 5.33 -33.23 -11.81
CA PRO A 396 5.02 -32.21 -10.81
C PRO A 396 3.76 -32.58 -10.01
N ASP A 397 3.79 -32.41 -8.69
CA ASP A 397 2.61 -32.42 -7.83
C ASP A 397 2.49 -31.10 -7.06
N PHE A 398 1.26 -30.60 -6.92
CA PHE A 398 0.99 -29.32 -6.27
C PHE A 398 -0.33 -29.34 -5.50
N VAL A 399 -0.23 -29.04 -4.21
CA VAL A 399 -1.38 -28.91 -3.31
C VAL A 399 -1.40 -27.51 -2.72
N PHE A 400 -2.55 -26.83 -2.81
CA PHE A 400 -2.74 -25.50 -2.22
C PHE A 400 -4.04 -25.44 -1.42
N ARG A 401 -3.99 -24.78 -0.26
CA ARG A 401 -5.16 -24.49 0.58
C ARG A 401 -5.04 -23.14 1.27
N ASP A 402 -6.13 -22.39 1.32
CA ASP A 402 -6.25 -21.20 2.16
C ASP A 402 -7.60 -21.09 2.87
N ALA A 403 -7.59 -20.36 3.98
CA ALA A 403 -8.75 -19.98 4.75
C ALA A 403 -8.62 -18.54 5.23
N ASN A 404 -9.74 -17.82 5.20
CA ASN A 404 -9.86 -16.44 5.65
C ASN A 404 -11.06 -16.35 6.61
N LEU A 405 -10.92 -15.57 7.68
CA LEU A 405 -12.01 -15.25 8.59
C LEU A 405 -11.94 -13.78 8.94
N LYS A 406 -13.07 -13.07 8.88
CA LYS A 406 -13.14 -11.68 9.28
C LYS A 406 -14.41 -11.40 10.06
N TYR A 407 -14.24 -10.74 11.19
CA TYR A 407 -15.30 -10.16 12.00
C TYR A 407 -15.24 -8.64 11.88
N SER A 408 -16.39 -8.02 11.65
CA SER A 408 -16.52 -6.56 11.59
C SER A 408 -17.65 -6.11 12.52
N PHE A 409 -17.41 -5.02 13.25
CA PHE A 409 -18.38 -4.35 14.11
C PHE A 409 -18.41 -2.86 13.80
N LYS A 410 -19.61 -2.29 13.79
CA LYS A 410 -19.88 -0.87 13.53
C LYS A 410 -20.82 -0.30 14.61
N GLY A 411 -20.29 0.55 15.46
CA GLY A 411 -21.04 1.27 16.49
C GLY A 411 -21.90 2.42 15.91
N ASN A 412 -22.81 2.94 16.73
CA ASN A 412 -23.71 4.05 16.33
C ASN A 412 -22.96 5.38 16.18
N ASP A 413 -21.89 5.56 16.95
CA ASP A 413 -21.13 6.82 17.03
C ASP A 413 -20.01 6.91 15.98
N GLY A 414 -20.03 6.07 14.94
CA GLY A 414 -18.96 5.98 13.93
C GLY A 414 -17.77 5.09 14.34
N ASN A 415 -17.77 4.59 15.57
CA ASN A 415 -16.82 3.58 16.06
C ASN A 415 -16.82 2.31 15.20
N ARG A 416 -15.65 1.76 14.93
CA ARG A 416 -15.50 0.53 14.17
C ARG A 416 -14.42 -0.36 14.76
N PHE A 417 -14.69 -1.66 14.77
CA PHE A 417 -13.74 -2.69 15.16
C PHE A 417 -13.73 -3.80 14.11
N ALA A 418 -12.56 -4.31 13.76
CA ALA A 418 -12.43 -5.43 12.83
C ALA A 418 -11.29 -6.35 13.27
N VAL A 419 -11.51 -7.65 13.10
CA VAL A 419 -10.49 -8.69 13.26
C VAL A 419 -10.45 -9.50 11.98
N SER A 420 -9.29 -9.57 11.35
CA SER A 420 -9.06 -10.37 10.13
C SER A 420 -8.01 -11.42 10.41
N LEU A 421 -8.25 -12.65 9.95
CA LEU A 421 -7.36 -13.80 10.08
C LEU A 421 -7.21 -14.48 8.71
N TYR A 422 -6.00 -14.95 8.45
CA TYR A 422 -5.60 -15.66 7.23
C TYR A 422 -4.66 -16.81 7.58
N ALA A 423 -4.91 -17.97 6.99
CA ALA A 423 -3.98 -19.09 7.00
C ALA A 423 -3.98 -19.71 5.60
N GLY A 424 -2.80 -19.98 5.06
CA GLY A 424 -2.68 -20.67 3.78
C GLY A 424 -1.33 -21.34 3.63
N GLY A 425 -1.26 -22.27 2.69
CA GLY A 425 -0.02 -22.94 2.37
C GLY A 425 -0.11 -23.74 1.09
N ASP A 426 1.08 -24.05 0.58
CA ASP A 426 1.28 -24.87 -0.59
C ASP A 426 2.42 -25.87 -0.34
N GLU A 427 2.28 -27.00 -1.01
CA GLU A 427 3.29 -28.05 -1.08
C GLU A 427 3.50 -28.36 -2.55
N PHE A 428 4.74 -28.28 -2.96
CA PHE A 428 5.18 -28.50 -4.31
C PHE A 428 6.25 -29.59 -4.31
N LEU A 429 6.06 -30.62 -5.13
CA LEU A 429 7.01 -31.69 -5.37
C LEU A 429 7.30 -31.77 -6.87
N TYR A 430 8.56 -31.95 -7.20
CA TYR A 430 9.05 -32.04 -8.56
C TYR A 430 10.08 -33.13 -8.66
N ASP A 431 9.76 -34.18 -9.41
CA ASP A 431 10.71 -35.21 -9.77
C ASP A 431 11.01 -35.14 -11.26
N MET A 432 12.29 -35.13 -11.57
CA MET A 432 12.81 -35.24 -12.93
C MET A 432 13.73 -36.45 -13.01
N GLU A 433 13.56 -37.25 -14.06
CA GLU A 433 14.37 -38.43 -14.32
C GLU A 433 14.81 -38.45 -15.77
N GLY A 434 16.09 -38.71 -16.05
CA GLY A 434 16.58 -38.88 -17.41
C GLY A 434 17.77 -39.81 -17.51
N GLU A 435 17.85 -40.55 -18.60
CA GLU A 435 18.90 -41.56 -18.82
C GLU A 435 19.96 -41.05 -19.79
N ILE A 436 21.21 -41.01 -19.34
CA ILE A 436 22.37 -40.71 -20.20
C ILE A 436 23.29 -41.91 -20.24
N ALA A 437 23.31 -42.59 -21.38
CA ALA A 437 24.09 -43.80 -21.65
C ALA A 437 23.78 -45.00 -20.72
N LYS A 438 24.27 -44.97 -19.49
CA LYS A 438 24.05 -46.01 -18.45
C LYS A 438 23.83 -45.39 -17.06
N LEU A 439 23.67 -44.07 -17.01
CA LEU A 439 23.51 -43.29 -15.80
C LEU A 439 22.08 -42.76 -15.78
N LEU A 440 21.30 -43.20 -14.81
CA LEU A 440 20.02 -42.61 -14.48
C LEU A 440 20.28 -41.37 -13.63
N ILE A 441 19.82 -40.22 -14.10
CA ILE A 441 19.94 -38.95 -13.37
C ILE A 441 18.56 -38.62 -12.84
N THR A 442 18.47 -38.41 -11.52
CA THR A 442 17.24 -37.98 -10.87
C THR A 442 17.49 -36.66 -10.17
N ARG A 443 16.55 -35.73 -10.31
CA ARG A 443 16.48 -34.50 -9.52
C ARG A 443 15.13 -34.42 -8.84
N THR A 444 15.17 -34.31 -7.53
CA THR A 444 13.98 -34.10 -6.70
C THR A 444 14.07 -32.72 -6.08
N GLU A 445 13.00 -31.94 -6.24
CA GLU A 445 12.79 -30.68 -5.52
C GLU A 445 11.47 -30.72 -4.76
N GLU A 446 11.52 -30.29 -3.51
CA GLU A 446 10.35 -30.16 -2.66
C GLU A 446 10.36 -28.76 -2.05
N GLU A 447 9.23 -28.05 -2.11
CA GLU A 447 9.04 -26.76 -1.45
C GLU A 447 7.72 -26.75 -0.67
N LYS A 448 7.79 -26.43 0.62
CA LYS A 448 6.63 -26.25 1.51
C LYS A 448 6.58 -24.83 2.02
N ASN A 449 5.47 -24.17 1.74
CA ASN A 449 5.21 -22.81 2.14
C ASN A 449 4.00 -22.76 3.07
N LYS A 450 4.14 -22.07 4.20
CA LYS A 450 3.05 -21.85 5.15
C LYS A 450 3.01 -20.39 5.55
N GLN A 451 1.85 -19.77 5.45
CA GLN A 451 1.64 -18.38 5.87
C GLN A 451 0.47 -18.28 6.84
N PHE A 452 0.68 -17.54 7.92
CA PHE A 452 -0.36 -17.11 8.84
C PHE A 452 -0.32 -15.60 8.99
N GLY A 453 -1.49 -14.96 8.99
CA GLY A 453 -1.64 -13.52 9.14
C GLY A 453 -2.87 -13.19 9.97
N GLY A 454 -2.76 -12.14 10.79
CA GLY A 454 -3.87 -11.67 11.60
C GLY A 454 -3.75 -10.20 11.91
N SER A 455 -4.87 -9.50 12.00
CA SER A 455 -4.91 -8.09 12.37
C SER A 455 -6.16 -7.76 13.18
N THR A 456 -6.00 -6.85 14.12
CA THR A 456 -7.08 -6.17 14.84
C THR A 456 -6.98 -4.69 14.56
N GLN A 457 -8.09 -4.08 14.15
CA GLN A 457 -8.19 -2.67 13.86
C GLN A 457 -9.34 -2.06 14.64
N TYR A 458 -9.09 -0.96 15.33
CA TYR A 458 -10.10 -0.16 16.01
C TYR A 458 -10.00 1.28 15.52
N SER A 459 -11.13 1.88 15.19
CA SER A 459 -11.23 3.26 14.71
C SER A 459 -12.35 3.98 15.44
N ASN A 460 -12.06 5.17 15.95
CA ASN A 460 -13.04 6.06 16.57
C ASN A 460 -13.06 7.41 15.86
N SER A 461 -14.26 7.88 15.54
CA SER A 461 -14.49 9.23 15.02
C SER A 461 -15.04 10.11 16.14
N TRP A 462 -14.34 11.21 16.42
CA TRP A 462 -14.68 12.10 17.53
C TRP A 462 -15.67 13.18 17.11
N SER A 463 -16.31 13.84 18.10
CA SER A 463 -17.31 14.87 17.86
C SER A 463 -16.73 16.16 17.26
N ASP A 464 -15.44 16.45 17.46
CA ASP A 464 -14.68 17.49 16.76
C ASP A 464 -14.36 17.10 15.30
N GLY A 465 -14.53 15.82 14.98
CA GLY A 465 -14.31 15.19 13.68
C GLY A 465 -12.85 14.86 13.41
N SER A 466 -12.02 14.80 14.45
CA SER A 466 -10.77 14.05 14.43
C SER A 466 -11.05 12.54 14.42
N ILE A 467 -10.06 11.75 14.00
CA ILE A 467 -10.18 10.29 13.91
C ILE A 467 -8.97 9.65 14.60
N THR A 468 -9.20 8.68 15.47
CA THR A 468 -8.14 7.86 16.08
C THR A 468 -8.22 6.44 15.56
N ASN A 469 -7.08 5.90 15.10
CA ASN A 469 -6.96 4.52 14.65
C ASN A 469 -5.90 3.78 15.49
N PHE A 470 -6.25 2.58 15.91
CA PHE A 470 -5.34 1.62 16.51
C PHE A 470 -5.29 0.38 15.63
N SER A 471 -4.09 -0.08 15.31
CA SER A 471 -3.90 -1.34 14.58
C SER A 471 -2.85 -2.21 15.25
N LEU A 472 -3.13 -3.50 15.34
CA LEU A 472 -2.20 -4.54 15.73
C LEU A 472 -2.23 -5.61 14.64
N ALA A 473 -1.08 -5.95 14.09
CA ALA A 473 -0.95 -6.95 13.05
C ALA A 473 0.18 -7.92 13.38
N TYR A 474 -0.03 -9.19 13.03
CA TYR A 474 0.96 -10.25 13.12
C TYR A 474 0.96 -11.05 11.82
N SER A 475 2.13 -11.44 11.36
CA SER A 475 2.28 -12.30 10.19
C SER A 475 3.50 -13.20 10.35
N THR A 476 3.41 -14.42 9.86
CA THR A 476 4.54 -15.35 9.77
C THR A 476 4.48 -16.13 8.47
N PHE A 477 5.65 -16.41 7.92
CA PHE A 477 5.84 -17.22 6.74
C PHE A 477 7.00 -18.17 6.96
N THR A 478 6.78 -19.44 6.64
CA THR A 478 7.78 -20.51 6.71
C THR A 478 7.93 -21.10 5.32
N LYS A 479 9.16 -21.08 4.81
CA LYS A 479 9.58 -21.79 3.62
C LYS A 479 10.52 -22.91 4.03
N GLN A 480 10.21 -24.13 3.61
CA GLN A 480 11.11 -25.27 3.69
C GLN A 480 11.36 -25.73 2.26
N SER A 481 12.63 -25.87 1.89
CA SER A 481 13.00 -26.33 0.54
C SER A 481 14.08 -27.40 0.60
N PHE A 482 13.91 -28.41 -0.23
CA PHE A 482 14.83 -29.51 -0.42
C PHE A 482 15.13 -29.67 -1.91
N GLU A 483 16.39 -29.81 -2.26
CA GLU A 483 16.85 -30.16 -3.61
C GLU A 483 17.85 -31.31 -3.49
N GLN A 484 17.69 -32.35 -4.29
CA GLN A 484 18.66 -33.44 -4.36
C GLN A 484 18.87 -33.88 -5.81
N ASN A 485 20.14 -33.96 -6.20
CA ASN A 485 20.58 -34.52 -7.48
C ASN A 485 21.29 -35.84 -7.23
N THR A 486 20.80 -36.90 -7.87
CA THR A 486 21.38 -38.24 -7.80
C THR A 486 21.71 -38.76 -9.18
N SER A 487 22.75 -39.58 -9.23
CA SER A 487 23.14 -40.31 -10.42
C SER A 487 23.32 -41.79 -10.06
N GLU A 488 22.56 -42.67 -10.70
CA GLU A 488 22.63 -44.11 -10.51
C GLU A 488 23.18 -44.79 -11.75
N ASN A 489 24.19 -45.65 -11.59
CA ASN A 489 24.64 -46.50 -12.68
C ASN A 489 23.68 -47.69 -12.83
N ILE A 490 22.92 -47.72 -13.92
CA ILE A 490 21.84 -48.68 -14.20
C ILE A 490 22.36 -50.12 -14.25
N GLN A 491 23.64 -50.34 -14.54
CA GLN A 491 24.23 -51.69 -14.60
C GLN A 491 24.73 -52.21 -13.26
N THR A 492 25.24 -51.31 -12.40
CA THR A 492 25.83 -51.71 -11.11
C THR A 492 24.93 -51.42 -9.92
N GLY A 493 23.85 -50.65 -10.11
CA GLY A 493 22.98 -50.15 -9.03
C GLY A 493 23.71 -49.20 -8.06
N ILE A 494 24.86 -48.65 -8.47
CA ILE A 494 25.62 -47.73 -7.61
C ILE A 494 24.99 -46.36 -7.73
N ASN A 495 24.40 -45.89 -6.63
CA ASN A 495 23.84 -44.55 -6.51
C ASN A 495 24.86 -43.57 -5.91
N ARG A 496 25.00 -42.39 -6.51
CA ARG A 496 25.82 -41.29 -6.03
C ARG A 496 24.96 -40.03 -5.94
N ILE A 497 24.93 -39.43 -4.74
CA ILE A 497 24.38 -38.08 -4.55
C ILE A 497 25.44 -37.09 -5.00
N SER A 498 25.15 -36.31 -6.04
CA SER A 498 26.05 -35.25 -6.51
C SER A 498 25.83 -33.95 -5.77
N ARG A 499 24.59 -33.69 -5.33
CA ARG A 499 24.21 -32.47 -4.62
C ARG A 499 22.98 -32.68 -3.73
N GLU A 500 23.00 -32.14 -2.52
CA GLU A 500 21.85 -32.09 -1.60
C GLU A 500 21.79 -30.69 -0.99
N ILE A 501 20.65 -29.99 -1.06
CA ILE A 501 20.44 -28.70 -0.42
C ILE A 501 19.19 -28.79 0.44
N ASN A 502 19.32 -28.40 1.70
CA ASN A 502 18.20 -28.22 2.62
C ASN A 502 18.18 -26.78 3.09
N ALA A 503 17.02 -26.11 3.05
CA ALA A 503 16.90 -24.76 3.60
C ALA A 503 15.56 -24.57 4.33
N ASP A 504 15.63 -24.08 5.56
CA ASP A 504 14.50 -23.65 6.36
C ASP A 504 14.60 -22.13 6.56
N ASN A 505 13.56 -21.39 6.17
CA ASN A 505 13.49 -19.95 6.34
C ASN A 505 12.15 -19.54 6.96
N VAL A 506 12.20 -19.04 8.18
CA VAL A 506 11.04 -18.52 8.91
C VAL A 506 11.20 -17.00 9.02
N VAL A 507 10.15 -16.27 8.65
CA VAL A 507 10.05 -14.82 8.87
C VAL A 507 8.76 -14.51 9.59
N ALA A 508 8.82 -13.69 10.63
CA ALA A 508 7.66 -13.18 11.33
C ALA A 508 7.74 -11.65 11.49
N GLU A 509 6.58 -10.99 11.51
CA GLU A 509 6.43 -9.57 11.73
C GLU A 509 5.28 -9.31 12.69
N ILE A 510 5.53 -8.54 13.74
CA ILE A 510 4.51 -7.94 14.59
C ILE A 510 4.58 -6.43 14.45
N THR A 511 3.43 -5.77 14.28
CA THR A 511 3.33 -4.32 14.14
C THR A 511 2.17 -3.80 14.98
N PHE A 512 2.44 -2.76 15.76
CA PHE A 512 1.44 -1.96 16.46
C PHE A 512 1.53 -0.51 15.98
N THR A 513 0.39 0.11 15.69
CA THR A 513 0.32 1.54 15.35
C THR A 513 -0.85 2.21 16.06
N ALA A 514 -0.62 3.43 16.54
CA ALA A 514 -1.64 4.36 16.99
C ALA A 514 -1.51 5.64 16.17
N GLU A 515 -2.60 6.04 15.53
CA GLU A 515 -2.67 7.21 14.66
C GLU A 515 -3.81 8.12 15.10
N HIS A 516 -3.59 9.42 15.00
CA HIS A 516 -4.62 10.43 15.22
C HIS A 516 -4.57 11.46 14.09
N THR A 517 -5.71 11.70 13.45
CA THR A 517 -5.85 12.69 12.39
C THR A 517 -6.66 13.87 12.91
N LEU A 518 -6.05 15.05 12.95
CA LEU A 518 -6.67 16.32 13.27
C LEU A 518 -7.13 16.97 11.96
N ASN A 519 -8.38 17.40 11.91
CA ASN A 519 -8.95 18.11 10.76
C ASN A 519 -9.16 19.58 11.14
N PHE A 520 -8.59 20.50 10.36
CA PHE A 520 -8.68 21.94 10.55
C PHE A 520 -9.58 22.59 9.48
N ARG A 521 -9.71 23.92 9.53
CA ARG A 521 -10.49 24.69 8.56
C ARG A 521 -9.90 24.55 7.15
N GLU A 522 -10.76 24.71 6.14
CA GLU A 522 -10.38 24.72 4.72
C GLU A 522 -9.78 23.42 4.17
N GLY A 523 -9.90 22.31 4.90
CA GLY A 523 -9.44 20.99 4.44
C GLY A 523 -8.00 20.64 4.84
N HIS A 524 -7.33 21.49 5.63
CA HIS A 524 -6.03 21.22 6.23
C HIS A 524 -6.13 20.03 7.22
N LYS A 525 -5.21 19.06 7.10
CA LYS A 525 -5.18 17.87 7.97
C LYS A 525 -3.79 17.62 8.52
N LEU A 526 -3.71 17.29 9.80
CA LEU A 526 -2.47 16.85 10.45
C LEU A 526 -2.63 15.42 10.97
N LEU A 527 -1.80 14.52 10.46
CA LEU A 527 -1.69 13.14 10.91
C LEU A 527 -0.51 13.01 11.87
N LEU A 528 -0.77 12.49 13.06
CA LEU A 528 0.21 12.11 14.06
C LEU A 528 0.17 10.59 14.23
N GLY A 529 1.32 9.94 14.28
CA GLY A 529 1.36 8.50 14.52
C GLY A 529 2.58 8.05 15.30
N VAL A 530 2.36 7.01 16.10
CA VAL A 530 3.40 6.28 16.83
C VAL A 530 3.19 4.79 16.63
N GLY A 531 4.26 4.00 16.71
CA GLY A 531 4.17 2.57 16.54
C GLY A 531 5.41 1.83 17.01
N ALA A 532 5.27 0.51 17.04
CA ALA A 532 6.35 -0.42 17.30
C ALA A 532 6.25 -1.57 16.30
N GLU A 533 7.40 -2.03 15.82
CA GLU A 533 7.49 -3.12 14.86
C GLU A 533 8.65 -4.03 15.25
N ASN A 534 8.49 -5.34 15.07
CA ASN A 534 9.57 -6.29 15.25
C ASN A 534 9.49 -7.36 14.17
N ASN A 535 10.61 -7.56 13.48
CA ASN A 535 10.78 -8.70 12.59
C ASN A 535 11.63 -9.76 13.28
N GLN A 536 11.25 -11.02 13.14
CA GLN A 536 12.07 -12.17 13.52
C GLN A 536 12.36 -12.98 12.27
N VAL A 537 13.61 -13.40 12.10
CA VAL A 537 14.03 -14.24 10.98
C VAL A 537 14.92 -15.36 11.48
N GLN A 538 14.62 -16.57 11.03
CA GLN A 538 15.47 -17.74 11.16
C GLN A 538 15.77 -18.28 9.77
N LEU A 539 17.03 -18.50 9.45
CA LEU A 539 17.49 -19.10 8.20
C LEU A 539 18.55 -20.14 8.52
N LEU A 540 18.26 -21.40 8.21
CA LEU A 540 19.23 -22.49 8.24
C LEU A 540 19.32 -23.08 6.84
N ARG A 541 20.50 -23.02 6.23
CA ARG A 541 20.78 -23.63 4.93
C ARG A 541 21.96 -24.58 5.04
N LYS A 542 21.79 -25.77 4.47
CA LYS A 542 22.82 -26.80 4.40
C LYS A 542 23.02 -27.24 2.95
N THR A 543 24.27 -27.31 2.51
CA THR A 543 24.66 -27.91 1.23
C THR A 543 25.51 -29.15 1.52
N ASN A 544 25.15 -30.29 0.94
CA ASN A 544 25.79 -31.59 1.16
C ASN A 544 25.96 -31.92 2.65
N ARG A 545 24.96 -31.56 3.46
CA ARG A 545 24.88 -31.72 4.93
C ARG A 545 25.81 -30.81 5.75
N GLU A 546 26.60 -29.96 5.10
CA GLU A 546 27.37 -28.90 5.77
C GLU A 546 26.55 -27.62 5.86
N VAL A 547 26.69 -26.87 6.95
CA VAL A 547 25.94 -25.62 7.17
C VAL A 547 26.60 -24.48 6.40
N ASP A 548 25.88 -23.87 5.46
CA ASP A 548 26.35 -22.70 4.71
C ASP A 548 25.95 -21.40 5.41
N LEU A 549 24.71 -21.33 5.88
CA LEU A 549 24.09 -20.16 6.51
C LEU A 549 23.28 -20.62 7.72
N ASP A 550 23.53 -19.98 8.85
CA ASP A 550 22.74 -20.11 10.08
C ASP A 550 22.57 -18.71 10.67
N LEU A 551 21.39 -18.13 10.47
CA LEU A 551 21.04 -16.81 10.94
C LEU A 551 19.79 -16.89 11.81
N ASP A 552 19.90 -16.44 13.06
CA ASP A 552 18.75 -16.14 13.91
C ASP A 552 18.83 -14.68 14.35
N SER A 553 17.84 -13.90 13.96
CA SER A 553 17.84 -12.46 14.21
C SER A 553 16.46 -11.95 14.55
N ASN A 554 16.45 -10.87 15.32
CA ASN A 554 15.27 -10.03 15.48
C ASN A 554 15.65 -8.57 15.25
N SER A 555 14.68 -7.75 14.87
CA SER A 555 14.87 -6.34 14.54
C SER A 555 13.72 -5.50 15.13
N PRO A 556 13.75 -5.21 16.45
CA PRO A 556 12.75 -4.37 17.09
C PRO A 556 13.02 -2.89 16.80
N ARG A 557 11.96 -2.15 16.45
CA ARG A 557 12.02 -0.73 16.10
C ARG A 557 10.83 0.03 16.69
N LEU A 558 11.11 1.25 17.12
CA LEU A 558 10.11 2.23 17.53
C LEU A 558 9.95 3.27 16.43
N VAL A 559 8.73 3.66 16.15
CA VAL A 559 8.39 4.55 15.03
C VAL A 559 7.56 5.72 15.54
N ALA A 560 7.86 6.92 15.05
CA ALA A 560 6.98 8.07 15.15
C ALA A 560 6.93 8.79 13.80
N TYR A 561 5.79 9.38 13.45
CA TYR A 561 5.66 10.19 12.25
C TYR A 561 4.65 11.32 12.41
N VAL A 562 4.88 12.37 11.64
CA VAL A 562 3.97 13.49 11.46
C VAL A 562 3.82 13.73 9.97
N GLN A 563 2.60 13.97 9.51
CA GLN A 563 2.32 14.33 8.13
C GLN A 563 1.28 15.44 8.10
N ASP A 564 1.60 16.48 7.35
CA ASP A 564 0.76 17.64 7.12
C ASP A 564 0.21 17.60 5.68
N GLU A 565 -1.10 17.75 5.53
CA GLU A 565 -1.81 17.85 4.25
C GLU A 565 -2.44 19.23 4.15
N PHE A 566 -1.76 20.13 3.44
CA PHE A 566 -2.08 21.54 3.37
C PHE A 566 -2.58 21.93 1.97
N PRO A 567 -3.89 22.16 1.78
CA PRO A 567 -4.41 22.72 0.55
C PRO A 567 -4.03 24.21 0.45
N VAL A 568 -3.25 24.57 -0.58
CA VAL A 568 -2.86 25.94 -0.89
C VAL A 568 -3.81 26.49 -1.95
N GLY A 569 -4.89 27.14 -1.51
CA GLY A 569 -5.96 27.60 -2.39
C GLY A 569 -6.78 26.44 -2.96
N GLU A 570 -7.33 26.60 -4.18
CA GLU A 570 -8.17 25.57 -4.82
C GLU A 570 -7.40 24.63 -5.75
N LEU A 571 -6.19 25.01 -6.18
CA LEU A 571 -5.48 24.32 -7.27
C LEU A 571 -4.33 23.43 -6.77
N LEU A 572 -3.73 23.72 -5.61
CA LEU A 572 -2.52 23.05 -5.13
C LEU A 572 -2.77 22.34 -3.80
N GLU A 573 -2.49 21.04 -3.74
CA GLU A 573 -2.38 20.26 -2.51
C GLU A 573 -0.89 20.00 -2.23
N LEU A 574 -0.40 20.47 -1.08
CA LEU A 574 0.95 20.17 -0.60
C LEU A 574 0.85 19.16 0.54
N LYS A 575 1.69 18.14 0.51
CA LYS A 575 1.79 17.15 1.58
C LYS A 575 3.23 16.96 1.98
N THR A 576 3.54 17.23 3.24
CA THR A 576 4.87 17.12 3.83
C THR A 576 4.83 16.21 5.03
N GLY A 577 5.82 15.34 5.20
CA GLY A 577 5.88 14.47 6.37
C GLY A 577 7.29 14.04 6.71
N VAL A 578 7.46 13.60 7.94
CA VAL A 578 8.70 13.00 8.43
C VAL A 578 8.35 11.77 9.26
N ARG A 579 9.06 10.67 9.00
CA ARG A 579 9.03 9.47 9.83
C ARG A 579 10.39 9.30 10.50
N MET A 580 10.37 9.03 11.79
CA MET A 580 11.53 8.69 12.61
C MET A 580 11.44 7.21 12.97
N ILE A 581 12.54 6.48 12.80
CA ILE A 581 12.65 5.06 13.17
C ILE A 581 13.85 4.92 14.10
N HIS A 582 13.61 4.49 15.34
CA HIS A 582 14.67 4.08 16.25
C HIS A 582 14.85 2.56 16.16
N ALA A 583 15.92 2.12 15.52
CA ALA A 583 16.29 0.71 15.43
C ALA A 583 17.03 0.30 16.71
N VAL A 584 16.33 -0.40 17.61
CA VAL A 584 16.78 -0.63 18.98
C VAL A 584 18.06 -1.46 19.03
N LYS A 585 18.13 -2.54 18.24
CA LYS A 585 19.33 -3.40 18.18
C LYS A 585 20.53 -2.73 17.50
N LEU A 586 20.29 -2.00 16.41
CA LEU A 586 21.33 -1.26 15.69
C LEU A 586 21.76 0.03 16.42
N LYS A 587 21.07 0.42 17.50
CA LYS A 587 21.31 1.64 18.28
C LYS A 587 21.36 2.92 17.42
N LYS A 588 20.59 2.94 16.33
CA LYS A 588 20.61 4.03 15.34
C LYS A 588 19.21 4.57 15.08
N VAL A 589 19.12 5.88 14.87
CA VAL A 589 17.89 6.57 14.49
C VAL A 589 17.98 6.94 13.01
N TYR A 590 16.89 6.66 12.28
CA TYR A 590 16.73 6.96 10.87
C TYR A 590 15.62 7.98 10.68
N PHE A 591 15.83 8.92 9.76
CA PHE A 591 14.84 9.94 9.39
C PHE A 591 14.45 9.77 7.92
N GLU A 592 13.15 9.85 7.67
CA GLU A 592 12.53 9.67 6.36
C GLU A 592 11.66 10.89 6.06
N PRO A 593 12.26 12.02 5.65
CA PRO A 593 11.52 13.18 5.17
C PRO A 593 10.88 12.89 3.81
N ARG A 594 9.67 13.42 3.60
CA ARG A 594 8.88 13.20 2.39
C ARG A 594 8.07 14.44 2.03
N ILE A 595 7.99 14.72 0.75
CA ILE A 595 7.20 15.82 0.19
C ILE A 595 6.48 15.36 -1.07
N SER A 596 5.25 15.81 -1.24
CA SER A 596 4.49 15.61 -2.47
C SER A 596 3.60 16.82 -2.73
N ALA A 597 3.43 17.13 -4.01
CA ALA A 597 2.59 18.23 -4.47
C ALA A 597 1.68 17.72 -5.59
N SER A 598 0.41 18.13 -5.55
CA SER A 598 -0.58 17.88 -6.60
C SER A 598 -1.20 19.20 -7.03
N LEU A 599 -0.99 19.59 -8.28
CA LEU A 599 -1.51 20.80 -8.89
C LEU A 599 -2.58 20.45 -9.93
N GLN A 600 -3.77 21.03 -9.80
CA GLN A 600 -4.88 20.89 -10.73
C GLN A 600 -5.15 22.23 -11.42
N PRO A 601 -4.40 22.60 -12.47
CA PRO A 601 -4.50 23.93 -13.09
C PRO A 601 -5.81 24.14 -13.85
N VAL A 602 -6.40 23.07 -14.41
CA VAL A 602 -7.70 23.08 -15.10
C VAL A 602 -8.47 21.81 -14.76
N GLU A 603 -9.78 21.82 -14.98
CA GLU A 603 -10.63 20.65 -14.73
C GLU A 603 -10.16 19.43 -15.54
N GLY A 604 -9.95 18.32 -14.84
CA GLY A 604 -9.52 17.05 -15.43
C GLY A 604 -8.00 16.90 -15.60
N LEU A 605 -7.19 17.96 -15.55
CA LEU A 605 -5.73 17.88 -15.65
C LEU A 605 -5.07 17.96 -14.26
N LYS A 606 -4.20 17.00 -13.92
CA LYS A 606 -3.39 17.01 -12.70
C LYS A 606 -1.91 16.87 -13.02
N LEU A 607 -1.09 17.63 -12.30
CA LEU A 607 0.36 17.56 -12.28
C LEU A 607 0.77 17.14 -10.87
N ASN A 608 1.56 16.07 -10.76
CA ASN A 608 1.99 15.56 -9.47
C ASN A 608 3.51 15.45 -9.44
N ALA A 609 4.09 15.74 -8.29
CA ALA A 609 5.50 15.48 -8.01
C ALA A 609 5.66 14.95 -6.59
N SER A 610 6.63 14.07 -6.36
CA SER A 610 6.99 13.62 -5.02
C SER A 610 8.48 13.30 -4.90
N TRP A 611 8.98 13.52 -3.69
CA TRP A 611 10.32 13.18 -3.27
C TRP A 611 10.29 12.60 -1.84
N GLY A 612 11.14 11.63 -1.55
CA GLY A 612 11.29 11.13 -0.19
C GLY A 612 12.41 10.12 0.00
N LEU A 613 12.78 9.91 1.26
CA LEU A 613 13.73 8.90 1.70
C LEU A 613 13.03 7.76 2.45
N TYR A 614 13.55 6.55 2.31
CA TYR A 614 12.94 5.31 2.80
C TYR A 614 14.02 4.33 3.28
N ASN A 615 13.78 3.62 4.37
CA ASN A 615 14.66 2.59 4.88
C ASN A 615 13.92 1.25 5.07
N GLN A 616 14.64 0.15 4.91
CA GLN A 616 14.12 -1.21 5.04
C GLN A 616 15.10 -2.09 5.81
N PHE A 617 14.56 -2.78 6.83
CA PHE A 617 15.34 -3.59 7.77
C PHE A 617 15.15 -5.10 7.59
N LEU A 618 14.08 -5.52 6.92
CA LEU A 618 13.80 -6.90 6.56
C LEU A 618 13.77 -7.01 5.05
N SER A 619 14.63 -7.82 4.45
CA SER A 619 14.71 -8.00 3.00
C SER A 619 15.01 -9.46 2.68
N LYS A 620 14.92 -9.83 1.39
CA LYS A 620 15.47 -11.07 0.88
C LYS A 620 16.88 -10.79 0.35
N THR A 621 17.84 -11.64 0.72
CA THR A 621 19.15 -11.66 0.09
C THR A 621 19.20 -12.72 -1.00
N SER A 622 19.99 -12.44 -2.04
CA SER A 622 20.32 -13.43 -3.06
C SER A 622 21.49 -14.29 -2.57
N VAL A 623 21.28 -15.61 -2.55
CA VAL A 623 22.31 -16.62 -2.30
C VAL A 623 22.69 -17.20 -3.65
N VAL A 624 23.93 -16.95 -4.06
CA VAL A 624 24.53 -17.49 -5.28
C VAL A 624 25.35 -18.71 -4.91
N ASP A 625 25.03 -19.85 -5.51
CA ASP A 625 25.77 -21.09 -5.29
C ASP A 625 26.97 -21.25 -6.26
N SER A 626 27.71 -22.34 -6.12
CA SER A 626 28.86 -22.68 -6.98
C SER A 626 28.52 -22.90 -8.45
N SER A 627 27.24 -23.10 -8.77
CA SER A 627 26.72 -23.24 -10.13
C SER A 627 26.12 -21.90 -10.63
N TYR A 628 26.29 -20.80 -9.89
CA TYR A 628 25.67 -19.50 -10.18
C TYR A 628 24.14 -19.49 -10.12
N ASN A 629 23.51 -20.47 -9.49
CA ASN A 629 22.07 -20.42 -9.26
C ASN A 629 21.76 -19.41 -8.15
N ILE A 630 20.66 -18.69 -8.30
CA ILE A 630 20.24 -17.66 -7.36
C ILE A 630 19.00 -18.12 -6.61
N ALA A 631 19.10 -18.24 -5.30
CA ALA A 631 17.97 -18.44 -4.41
C ALA A 631 17.78 -17.21 -3.50
N TYR A 632 16.54 -16.90 -3.13
CA TYR A 632 16.25 -15.74 -2.28
C TYR A 632 15.71 -16.17 -0.91
N PHE A 633 16.30 -15.62 0.16
CA PHE A 633 15.93 -15.94 1.54
C PHE A 633 15.75 -14.67 2.36
N TRP A 634 14.74 -14.64 3.24
CA TRP A 634 14.51 -13.54 4.17
C TRP A 634 15.66 -13.44 5.17
N ILE A 635 16.12 -12.22 5.42
CA ILE A 635 17.15 -11.83 6.40
C ILE A 635 16.81 -10.46 7.02
N ASN A 636 17.28 -10.22 8.25
CA ASN A 636 17.24 -8.88 8.85
C ASN A 636 18.59 -8.18 8.67
N ALA A 637 18.55 -6.85 8.58
CA ALA A 637 19.74 -6.02 8.74
C ALA A 637 20.34 -6.17 10.14
N ASP A 638 21.67 -6.16 10.21
CA ASP A 638 22.47 -6.28 11.42
C ASP A 638 23.50 -5.13 11.52
N ASP A 639 24.33 -5.17 12.56
CA ASP A 639 25.43 -4.22 12.79
C ASP A 639 26.77 -4.73 12.22
N GLY A 640 26.73 -5.76 11.38
CA GLY A 640 27.87 -6.42 10.75
C GLY A 640 27.81 -6.35 9.24
N ASN A 641 27.45 -7.47 8.61
CA ASN A 641 27.60 -7.68 7.15
C ASN A 641 26.31 -7.44 6.36
N ILE A 642 25.17 -7.20 7.03
CA ILE A 642 23.87 -7.03 6.40
C ILE A 642 23.39 -5.59 6.68
N PRO A 643 23.65 -4.64 5.78
CA PRO A 643 23.26 -3.25 5.98
C PRO A 643 21.75 -3.04 5.92
N VAL A 644 21.30 -1.89 6.46
CA VAL A 644 19.93 -1.41 6.27
C VAL A 644 19.81 -0.83 4.86
N LEU A 645 18.86 -1.35 4.08
CA LEU A 645 18.55 -0.81 2.76
C LEU A 645 18.05 0.63 2.89
N SER A 646 18.59 1.54 2.09
CA SER A 646 18.15 2.94 2.00
C SER A 646 17.79 3.31 0.58
N ALA A 647 16.72 4.05 0.36
CA ALA A 647 16.31 4.47 -0.97
C ALA A 647 15.80 5.91 -1.03
N GLU A 648 16.11 6.56 -2.15
CA GLU A 648 15.56 7.85 -2.54
C GLU A 648 14.57 7.65 -3.69
N HIS A 649 13.36 8.22 -3.56
CA HIS A 649 12.37 8.24 -4.64
C HIS A 649 12.21 9.65 -5.19
N ARG A 650 12.24 9.78 -6.51
CA ARG A 650 11.84 10.99 -7.25
C ARG A 650 10.79 10.60 -8.27
N VAL A 651 9.62 11.22 -8.21
CA VAL A 651 8.50 10.91 -9.11
C VAL A 651 7.88 12.21 -9.60
N ALA A 652 7.56 12.27 -10.89
CA ALA A 652 6.80 13.35 -11.49
C ALA A 652 5.82 12.79 -12.52
N GLY A 653 4.58 13.28 -12.54
CA GLY A 653 3.57 12.77 -13.43
C GLY A 653 2.53 13.82 -13.84
N ILE A 654 1.91 13.57 -14.98
CA ILE A 654 0.81 14.34 -15.53
C ILE A 654 -0.33 13.37 -15.84
N SER A 655 -1.55 13.75 -15.49
CA SER A 655 -2.73 12.96 -15.81
C SER A 655 -3.87 13.85 -16.29
N TYR A 656 -4.63 13.35 -17.25
CA TYR A 656 -5.81 13.99 -17.78
C TYR A 656 -6.97 12.99 -17.76
N THR A 657 -8.07 13.37 -17.11
CA THR A 657 -9.29 12.56 -17.03
C THR A 657 -10.51 13.38 -17.42
N LYS A 658 -11.19 12.98 -18.50
CA LYS A 658 -12.45 13.60 -18.95
C LYS A 658 -13.27 12.64 -19.80
N ASN A 659 -14.59 12.60 -19.58
CA ASN A 659 -15.55 11.79 -20.38
C ASN A 659 -15.08 10.34 -20.58
N GLY A 660 -14.59 9.70 -19.52
CA GLY A 660 -14.15 8.31 -19.56
C GLY A 660 -12.77 8.03 -20.12
N LEU A 661 -12.14 9.03 -20.72
CA LEU A 661 -10.75 8.95 -21.12
C LEU A 661 -9.89 9.33 -19.91
N THR A 662 -8.99 8.44 -19.51
CA THR A 662 -7.88 8.71 -18.59
C THR A 662 -6.59 8.52 -19.35
N VAL A 663 -5.75 9.54 -19.41
CA VAL A 663 -4.37 9.48 -19.91
C VAL A 663 -3.47 9.87 -18.74
N SER A 664 -2.46 9.07 -18.43
CA SER A 664 -1.49 9.36 -17.39
C SER A 664 -0.09 9.04 -17.89
N THR A 665 0.86 9.89 -17.56
CA THR A 665 2.28 9.69 -17.84
C THR A 665 3.08 10.03 -16.60
N GLU A 666 3.98 9.16 -16.19
CA GLU A 666 4.72 9.28 -14.94
C GLU A 666 6.18 8.86 -15.12
N ALA A 667 7.09 9.77 -14.81
CA ALA A 667 8.52 9.51 -14.78
C ALA A 667 8.97 9.24 -13.34
N TYR A 668 9.92 8.32 -13.18
CA TYR A 668 10.50 8.01 -11.88
C TYR A 668 12.01 7.84 -11.97
N TYR A 669 12.67 8.13 -10.86
CA TYR A 669 14.08 7.83 -10.61
C TYR A 669 14.22 7.36 -9.16
N LYS A 670 14.81 6.19 -8.98
CA LYS A 670 15.05 5.56 -7.68
C LYS A 670 16.51 5.13 -7.55
N THR A 671 17.09 5.38 -6.39
CA THR A 671 18.36 4.77 -5.97
C THR A 671 18.11 3.92 -4.74
N THR A 672 18.86 2.84 -4.59
CA THR A 672 18.81 1.95 -3.44
C THR A 672 20.22 1.55 -3.07
N GLU A 673 20.61 1.84 -1.83
CA GLU A 673 21.91 1.49 -1.26
C GLU A 673 21.73 0.35 -0.25
N GLY A 674 22.79 -0.42 -0.03
CA GLY A 674 22.79 -1.53 0.93
C GLY A 674 22.17 -2.82 0.41
N LEU A 675 22.16 -3.04 -0.91
CA LEU A 675 21.85 -4.36 -1.48
C LEU A 675 22.80 -5.40 -0.91
N ASN A 676 22.34 -6.63 -0.77
CA ASN A 676 23.18 -7.71 -0.26
C ASN A 676 23.08 -8.96 -1.15
N ARG A 677 24.23 -9.59 -1.40
CA ARG A 677 24.38 -10.85 -2.11
C ARG A 677 25.38 -11.74 -1.38
N TYR A 678 24.95 -12.94 -1.02
CA TYR A 678 25.81 -13.96 -0.42
C TYR A 678 26.34 -14.91 -1.50
N PHE A 679 27.65 -15.16 -1.50
CA PHE A 679 28.27 -16.15 -2.39
C PHE A 679 28.71 -17.38 -1.59
N ASN A 680 28.30 -18.56 -2.06
CA ASN A 680 28.80 -19.86 -1.61
C ASN A 680 29.79 -20.39 -2.65
N LEU A 681 31.02 -19.89 -2.65
CA LEU A 681 32.05 -20.23 -3.63
C LEU A 681 33.22 -20.95 -2.97
N THR A 682 33.21 -22.28 -3.06
CA THR A 682 34.30 -23.17 -2.63
C THR A 682 35.65 -22.85 -3.29
N ASN A 683 35.64 -22.21 -4.47
CA ASN A 683 36.86 -21.88 -5.23
C ASN A 683 37.54 -20.55 -4.85
N TRP A 684 36.89 -19.66 -4.08
CA TRP A 684 37.46 -18.35 -3.68
C TRP A 684 37.83 -18.23 -2.21
N GLY A 685 37.73 -19.32 -1.44
CA GLY A 685 38.34 -19.43 -0.13
C GLY A 685 37.58 -18.79 1.04
N GLU A 686 36.56 -17.96 0.82
CA GLU A 686 35.68 -17.45 1.89
C GLU A 686 34.24 -17.25 1.39
N ASN A 687 33.27 -17.77 2.17
CA ASN A 687 31.85 -17.45 2.02
C ASN A 687 31.58 -16.07 2.62
N SER A 688 31.02 -15.14 1.86
CA SER A 688 30.84 -13.76 2.31
C SER A 688 29.62 -13.08 1.72
N PHE A 689 29.11 -12.11 2.48
CA PHE A 689 28.12 -11.15 2.02
C PHE A 689 28.83 -9.98 1.32
N PHE A 690 28.27 -9.56 0.18
CA PHE A 690 28.73 -8.39 -0.56
C PHE A 690 27.65 -7.33 -0.56
N GLU A 691 28.02 -6.14 -0.12
CA GLU A 691 27.18 -4.95 -0.21
C GLU A 691 27.25 -4.35 -1.62
N GLY A 692 26.13 -3.81 -2.10
CA GLY A 692 26.05 -3.15 -3.39
C GLY A 692 24.92 -2.12 -3.48
N ASP A 693 24.77 -1.52 -4.64
CA ASP A 693 23.82 -0.45 -4.91
C ASP A 693 23.00 -0.74 -6.17
N ALA A 694 21.79 -0.18 -6.24
CA ALA A 694 20.97 -0.20 -7.45
C ALA A 694 20.40 1.18 -7.79
N ARG A 695 20.12 1.35 -9.07
CA ARG A 695 19.35 2.49 -9.59
C ARG A 695 18.34 2.04 -10.62
N SER A 696 17.16 2.64 -10.58
CA SER A 696 16.05 2.32 -11.47
C SER A 696 15.37 3.60 -11.92
N TYR A 697 15.16 3.76 -13.22
CA TYR A 697 14.52 4.93 -13.80
C TYR A 697 13.76 4.60 -15.06
N GLY A 698 12.70 5.37 -15.31
CA GLY A 698 11.81 5.06 -16.41
C GLY A 698 10.64 6.00 -16.59
N LEU A 699 9.79 5.65 -17.56
CA LEU A 699 8.58 6.35 -17.93
C LEU A 699 7.42 5.35 -18.08
N ASP A 700 6.36 5.59 -17.33
CA ASP A 700 5.09 4.88 -17.41
C ASP A 700 4.09 5.70 -18.22
N VAL A 701 3.41 5.08 -19.17
CA VAL A 701 2.28 5.65 -19.91
C VAL A 701 1.07 4.76 -19.71
N PHE A 702 -0.07 5.36 -19.38
CA PHE A 702 -1.34 4.68 -19.18
C PHE A 702 -2.44 5.41 -19.92
N VAL A 703 -3.20 4.68 -20.73
CA VAL A 703 -4.37 5.20 -21.43
C VAL A 703 -5.52 4.26 -21.18
N LYS A 704 -6.61 4.77 -20.62
CA LYS A 704 -7.85 4.02 -20.41
C LYS A 704 -9.01 4.76 -21.04
N LYS A 705 -9.89 4.01 -21.70
CA LYS A 705 -11.19 4.50 -22.14
C LYS A 705 -12.29 3.64 -21.56
N GLU A 706 -13.17 4.29 -20.82
CA GLU A 706 -14.46 3.76 -20.43
C GLU A 706 -15.54 4.34 -21.36
N TYR A 707 -16.48 3.49 -21.78
CA TYR A 707 -17.63 3.91 -22.58
C TYR A 707 -18.80 2.98 -22.31
N LYS A 708 -19.82 3.50 -21.61
CA LYS A 708 -21.00 2.73 -21.15
C LYS A 708 -20.57 1.53 -20.29
N ARG A 709 -20.60 0.33 -20.86
CA ARG A 709 -20.24 -0.94 -20.21
C ARG A 709 -18.95 -1.55 -20.75
N HIS A 710 -18.31 -0.87 -21.70
CA HIS A 710 -17.06 -1.28 -22.31
C HIS A 710 -15.91 -0.53 -21.65
N MET A 711 -14.78 -1.20 -21.56
CA MET A 711 -13.56 -0.65 -21.00
C MET A 711 -12.37 -1.21 -21.75
N ALA A 712 -11.40 -0.38 -22.04
CA ALA A 712 -10.10 -0.84 -22.50
C ALA A 712 -9.01 0.06 -21.93
N TRP A 713 -7.85 -0.52 -21.64
CA TRP A 713 -6.68 0.24 -21.28
C TRP A 713 -5.40 -0.34 -21.89
N ILE A 714 -4.44 0.56 -22.03
CA ILE A 714 -3.08 0.30 -22.48
C ILE A 714 -2.14 0.82 -21.41
N SER A 715 -1.16 0.00 -21.06
CA SER A 715 -0.05 0.35 -20.16
C SER A 715 1.26 0.14 -20.92
N TYR A 716 2.16 1.12 -20.88
CA TYR A 716 3.49 1.01 -21.44
C TYR A 716 4.52 1.47 -20.41
N THR A 717 5.56 0.67 -20.20
CA THR A 717 6.66 0.97 -19.28
C THR A 717 7.96 0.92 -20.06
N LEU A 718 8.69 2.04 -20.07
CA LEU A 718 10.09 2.12 -20.49
C LEU A 718 10.93 2.18 -19.22
N SER A 719 11.82 1.22 -18.99
CA SER A 719 12.61 1.17 -17.75
C SER A 719 14.07 0.79 -17.98
N LYS A 720 14.94 1.24 -17.06
CA LYS A 720 16.32 0.79 -16.93
C LYS A 720 16.64 0.57 -15.47
N THR A 721 17.03 -0.65 -15.14
CA THR A 721 17.39 -1.09 -13.79
C THR A 721 18.82 -1.60 -13.82
N GLU A 722 19.66 -1.02 -12.98
CA GLU A 722 21.08 -1.30 -12.93
C GLU A 722 21.50 -1.60 -11.49
N GLU A 723 22.46 -2.51 -11.34
CA GLU A 723 23.07 -2.92 -10.07
C GLU A 723 24.59 -2.78 -10.13
N HIS A 724 25.19 -2.48 -8.99
CA HIS A 724 26.63 -2.34 -8.83
C HIS A 724 27.05 -3.11 -7.58
N PHE A 725 28.11 -3.92 -7.72
CA PHE A 725 28.74 -4.62 -6.62
C PHE A 725 30.27 -4.53 -6.78
N PRO A 726 31.04 -4.43 -5.67
CA PRO A 726 32.50 -4.27 -5.72
C PRO A 726 33.26 -5.41 -6.39
N PHE A 727 32.66 -6.61 -6.47
CA PHE A 727 33.30 -7.77 -7.10
C PHE A 727 33.23 -7.74 -8.64
N TYR A 728 32.58 -6.74 -9.25
CA TYR A 728 32.61 -6.59 -10.71
C TYR A 728 33.97 -6.08 -11.20
N ILE A 729 34.55 -6.78 -12.19
CA ILE A 729 35.91 -6.58 -12.73
C ILE A 729 36.22 -5.11 -13.09
N ASN A 730 35.24 -4.32 -13.54
CA ASN A 730 35.42 -2.93 -13.95
C ASN A 730 34.80 -1.90 -12.99
N ASP A 731 34.28 -2.33 -11.84
CA ASP A 731 33.58 -1.46 -10.87
C ASP A 731 32.43 -0.62 -11.50
N THR A 732 31.79 -1.18 -12.53
CA THR A 732 30.71 -0.51 -13.28
C THR A 732 29.34 -1.06 -12.93
N TYR A 733 28.31 -0.21 -13.01
CA TYR A 733 26.93 -0.67 -13.04
C TYR A 733 26.69 -1.67 -14.17
N LYS A 734 26.05 -2.79 -13.85
CA LYS A 734 25.51 -3.78 -14.79
C LYS A 734 23.98 -3.72 -14.79
N LEU A 735 23.34 -4.29 -15.81
CA LEU A 735 21.88 -4.42 -15.78
C LEU A 735 21.49 -5.39 -14.65
N ALA A 736 20.45 -5.07 -13.90
CA ALA A 736 19.92 -6.00 -12.91
C ALA A 736 19.30 -7.23 -13.61
N PRO A 737 19.29 -8.42 -12.99
CA PRO A 737 18.75 -9.63 -13.62
C PRO A 737 17.31 -9.49 -14.13
N HIS A 738 16.45 -8.79 -13.38
CA HIS A 738 15.04 -8.55 -13.72
C HIS A 738 14.84 -7.33 -14.62
N HIS A 739 15.89 -6.74 -15.20
CA HIS A 739 15.78 -5.59 -16.08
C HIS A 739 14.94 -5.94 -17.31
N GLN A 740 13.81 -5.22 -17.47
CA GLN A 740 12.92 -5.30 -18.62
C GLN A 740 12.80 -3.92 -19.27
N LYS A 741 13.44 -3.72 -20.42
CA LYS A 741 13.56 -2.39 -21.02
C LYS A 741 12.22 -1.84 -21.49
N HIS A 742 11.47 -2.63 -22.26
CA HIS A 742 10.17 -2.27 -22.79
C HIS A 742 9.14 -3.28 -22.34
N GLU A 743 8.03 -2.79 -21.81
CA GLU A 743 6.87 -3.63 -21.50
C GLU A 743 5.59 -2.94 -21.96
N PHE A 744 4.83 -3.62 -22.82
CA PHE A 744 3.55 -3.16 -23.34
C PHE A 744 2.45 -4.10 -22.86
N LYS A 745 1.32 -3.53 -22.43
CA LYS A 745 0.18 -4.29 -21.95
C LYS A 745 -1.10 -3.68 -22.46
N PHE A 746 -2.03 -4.55 -22.83
CA PHE A 746 -3.38 -4.20 -23.20
C PHE A 746 -4.36 -5.04 -22.39
N ALA A 747 -5.49 -4.45 -22.02
CA ALA A 747 -6.64 -5.23 -21.60
C ALA A 747 -7.94 -4.56 -22.04
N GLY A 748 -8.92 -5.38 -22.39
CA GLY A 748 -10.23 -4.94 -22.85
C GLY A 748 -11.33 -5.81 -22.28
N VAL A 749 -12.46 -5.18 -21.99
CA VAL A 749 -13.72 -5.81 -21.60
C VAL A 749 -14.83 -5.23 -22.46
N LEU A 750 -15.48 -6.09 -23.23
CA LEU A 750 -16.66 -5.80 -24.02
C LEU A 750 -17.87 -6.47 -23.39
N ASN A 751 -18.85 -5.66 -23.00
CA ASN A 751 -20.10 -6.15 -22.45
C ASN A 751 -21.18 -6.13 -23.53
N TYR A 752 -21.76 -7.29 -23.81
CA TYR A 752 -22.93 -7.44 -24.66
C TYR A 752 -24.03 -8.22 -23.94
N LYS A 753 -25.03 -7.50 -23.40
CA LYS A 753 -26.14 -8.05 -22.62
C LYS A 753 -25.64 -8.85 -21.40
N SER A 754 -25.79 -10.16 -21.43
CA SER A 754 -25.35 -11.09 -20.38
C SER A 754 -23.95 -11.67 -20.65
N PHE A 755 -23.38 -11.40 -21.82
CA PHE A 755 -22.05 -11.87 -22.20
C PHE A 755 -21.01 -10.77 -21.97
N TYR A 756 -19.89 -11.17 -21.39
CA TYR A 756 -18.71 -10.35 -21.19
C TYR A 756 -17.58 -11.03 -21.93
N LEU A 757 -17.05 -10.36 -22.95
CA LEU A 757 -15.88 -10.78 -23.68
C LEU A 757 -14.71 -9.96 -23.15
N SER A 758 -13.60 -10.60 -22.84
CA SER A 758 -12.41 -9.91 -22.38
C SER A 758 -11.16 -10.49 -23.04
N GLY A 759 -10.13 -9.66 -23.13
CA GLY A 759 -8.84 -10.06 -23.66
C GLY A 759 -7.75 -9.22 -23.03
N ASN A 760 -6.58 -9.81 -22.81
CA ASN A 760 -5.40 -9.09 -22.38
C ASN A 760 -4.19 -9.54 -23.22
N TYR A 761 -3.23 -8.65 -23.41
CA TYR A 761 -2.00 -8.94 -24.14
C TYR A 761 -0.82 -8.32 -23.39
N ILE A 762 0.27 -9.07 -23.27
CA ILE A 762 1.50 -8.67 -22.59
C ILE A 762 2.66 -8.90 -23.54
N TYR A 763 3.46 -7.86 -23.76
CA TYR A 763 4.73 -7.91 -24.48
C TYR A 763 5.86 -7.41 -23.58
N GLY A 764 6.98 -8.12 -23.55
CA GLY A 764 8.22 -7.68 -22.91
C GLY A 764 9.41 -7.84 -23.86
N SER A 765 10.33 -6.89 -23.87
CA SER A 765 11.54 -6.93 -24.74
C SER A 765 12.54 -8.05 -24.42
N GLY A 766 12.31 -8.81 -23.35
CA GLY A 766 13.20 -9.88 -22.87
C GLY A 766 14.13 -9.40 -21.75
N PHE A 767 14.71 -10.36 -21.03
CA PHE A 767 15.64 -10.10 -19.93
C PHE A 767 17.07 -10.19 -20.44
N ALA A 768 17.91 -9.21 -20.12
CA ALA A 768 19.33 -9.27 -20.43
C ALA A 768 20.00 -10.34 -19.56
N ARG A 769 20.49 -11.42 -20.17
CA ARG A 769 21.22 -12.46 -19.44
C ARG A 769 22.72 -12.26 -19.58
N PHE A 770 23.40 -12.17 -18.44
CA PHE A 770 24.86 -12.16 -18.39
C PHE A 770 25.35 -13.62 -18.39
N ASP A 771 26.33 -13.89 -19.25
CA ASP A 771 27.26 -15.03 -19.15
C ASP A 771 26.72 -16.46 -19.42
N VAL A 772 25.99 -16.64 -20.54
CA VAL A 772 26.03 -17.93 -21.25
C VAL A 772 26.30 -17.67 -22.73
N GLU A 773 27.57 -17.57 -23.11
CA GLU A 773 27.98 -17.84 -24.48
C GLU A 773 27.76 -19.33 -24.74
N THR A 774 26.58 -19.67 -25.26
CA THR A 774 26.41 -20.98 -25.90
C THR A 774 27.19 -20.95 -27.21
N GLU A 775 27.99 -21.99 -27.50
CA GLU A 775 28.72 -22.14 -28.76
C GLU A 775 27.85 -22.04 -30.04
N LYS A 776 26.51 -21.96 -29.90
CA LYS A 776 25.56 -21.84 -31.00
C LYS A 776 24.88 -20.46 -31.14
N GLY A 777 25.22 -19.46 -30.32
CA GLY A 777 24.59 -18.15 -30.43
C GLY A 777 23.08 -18.16 -30.17
N THR A 778 22.58 -19.06 -29.31
CA THR A 778 21.17 -19.02 -28.89
C THR A 778 20.93 -17.71 -28.14
N ASN A 779 20.22 -16.78 -28.78
CA ASN A 779 19.84 -15.52 -28.16
C ASN A 779 18.80 -15.80 -27.05
N LEU A 780 19.25 -15.80 -25.79
CA LEU A 780 18.40 -15.97 -24.62
C LEU A 780 17.58 -14.71 -24.28
N ASN A 781 17.81 -13.59 -24.97
CA ASN A 781 16.99 -12.39 -24.88
C ASN A 781 15.77 -12.54 -25.81
N GLN A 782 14.96 -13.58 -25.61
CA GLN A 782 13.72 -13.73 -26.35
C GLN A 782 12.65 -12.78 -25.80
N PRO A 783 11.90 -12.10 -26.68
CA PRO A 783 10.81 -11.24 -26.24
C PRO A 783 9.65 -12.09 -25.70
N TYR A 784 9.09 -11.65 -24.58
CA TYR A 784 7.91 -12.25 -23.97
C TYR A 784 6.64 -11.79 -24.71
N ASN A 785 5.72 -12.70 -25.00
CA ASN A 785 4.46 -12.45 -25.71
C ASN A 785 3.34 -13.36 -25.18
N ARG A 786 2.33 -12.82 -24.50
CA ARG A 786 1.18 -13.61 -24.04
C ARG A 786 -0.14 -12.92 -24.38
N LEU A 787 -1.04 -13.63 -25.05
CA LEU A 787 -2.42 -13.20 -25.32
C LEU A 787 -3.36 -14.12 -24.55
N ASP A 788 -4.22 -13.55 -23.70
CA ASP A 788 -5.28 -14.30 -23.04
C ASP A 788 -6.64 -13.77 -23.48
N ALA A 789 -7.64 -14.65 -23.51
CA ALA A 789 -9.02 -14.31 -23.84
C ALA A 789 -10.01 -15.02 -22.91
N ALA A 790 -11.14 -14.37 -22.61
CA ALA A 790 -12.21 -14.99 -21.84
C ALA A 790 -13.61 -14.56 -22.30
N LEU A 791 -14.56 -15.46 -22.09
CA LEU A 791 -15.99 -15.27 -22.29
C LEU A 791 -16.73 -15.65 -21.02
N VAL A 792 -17.46 -14.70 -20.43
CA VAL A 792 -18.24 -14.90 -19.22
C VAL A 792 -19.72 -14.64 -19.50
N TYR A 793 -20.56 -15.60 -19.17
CA TYR A 793 -22.02 -15.52 -19.25
C TYR A 793 -22.62 -15.38 -17.85
N LYS A 794 -23.38 -14.30 -17.66
CA LYS A 794 -24.02 -13.95 -16.39
C LYS A 794 -25.53 -14.18 -16.48
N PHE A 795 -26.06 -15.03 -15.60
CA PHE A 795 -27.49 -15.40 -15.56
C PHE A 795 -28.04 -15.44 -14.14
N GLN A 796 -29.36 -15.60 -14.00
CA GLN A 796 -30.03 -15.58 -12.70
C GLN A 796 -31.24 -16.53 -12.68
N PRO A 797 -31.03 -17.83 -12.42
CA PRO A 797 -32.13 -18.78 -12.28
C PRO A 797 -32.87 -18.54 -10.96
N GLY A 798 -34.02 -17.86 -11.02
CA GLY A 798 -34.83 -17.52 -9.84
C GLY A 798 -34.13 -16.51 -8.92
N LYS A 799 -33.85 -16.93 -7.68
CA LYS A 799 -33.16 -16.09 -6.67
C LYS A 799 -31.64 -16.23 -6.68
N VAL A 800 -31.11 -17.21 -7.42
CA VAL A 800 -29.69 -17.52 -7.46
C VAL A 800 -29.01 -16.68 -8.53
N ARG A 801 -27.87 -16.06 -8.23
CA ARG A 801 -27.03 -15.41 -9.22
C ARG A 801 -25.96 -16.38 -9.67
N ALA A 802 -25.78 -16.54 -10.98
CA ALA A 802 -24.80 -17.45 -11.53
C ALA A 802 -23.96 -16.79 -12.63
N GLU A 803 -22.71 -17.22 -12.72
CA GLU A 803 -21.75 -16.82 -13.74
C GLU A 803 -21.03 -18.09 -14.21
N ALA A 804 -21.01 -18.33 -15.52
CA ALA A 804 -20.24 -19.40 -16.12
C ALA A 804 -19.33 -18.81 -17.19
N GLY A 805 -18.12 -19.32 -17.33
CA GLY A 805 -17.20 -18.77 -18.32
C GLY A 805 -16.11 -19.71 -18.75
N ILE A 806 -15.50 -19.34 -19.88
CA ILE A 806 -14.34 -19.98 -20.48
C ILE A 806 -13.24 -18.93 -20.53
N SER A 807 -12.05 -19.28 -20.07
CA SER A 807 -10.84 -18.47 -20.24
C SER A 807 -9.79 -19.32 -20.95
N VAL A 808 -9.04 -18.74 -21.86
CA VAL A 808 -7.90 -19.37 -22.53
C VAL A 808 -6.69 -18.49 -22.29
N MET A 809 -5.71 -19.03 -21.59
CA MET A 809 -4.43 -18.38 -21.35
C MET A 809 -3.44 -18.79 -22.44
N ASN A 810 -2.58 -17.85 -22.84
CA ASN A 810 -1.60 -18.03 -23.92
C ASN A 810 -2.23 -18.59 -25.21
N VAL A 811 -3.25 -17.90 -25.73
CA VAL A 811 -3.98 -18.24 -26.97
C VAL A 811 -3.06 -18.42 -28.18
N LEU A 812 -1.92 -17.72 -28.20
CA LEU A 812 -0.94 -17.78 -29.29
C LEU A 812 0.01 -18.97 -29.15
N ASP A 813 -0.03 -19.70 -28.04
CA ASP A 813 0.90 -20.78 -27.69
C ASP A 813 2.36 -20.36 -27.88
N ALA A 814 2.67 -19.15 -27.42
CA ALA A 814 4.01 -18.59 -27.54
C ALA A 814 4.93 -19.18 -26.49
N ASP A 815 6.12 -19.63 -26.92
CA ASP A 815 7.21 -20.11 -26.07
C ASP A 815 7.78 -18.95 -25.24
N ASN A 816 7.29 -18.82 -24.02
CA ASN A 816 7.65 -17.75 -23.11
C ASN A 816 8.49 -18.29 -21.97
N ILE A 817 9.42 -17.48 -21.48
CA ILE A 817 10.35 -17.89 -20.45
C ILE A 817 10.12 -17.14 -19.13
N LYS A 818 10.05 -17.85 -17.99
CA LYS A 818 9.97 -17.31 -16.63
C LYS A 818 11.29 -16.68 -16.18
N PHE A 819 11.20 -15.64 -15.35
CA PHE A 819 12.36 -14.92 -14.83
C PHE A 819 13.13 -15.73 -13.77
N SER A 820 12.44 -16.50 -12.93
CA SER A 820 13.01 -17.03 -11.69
C SER A 820 13.95 -18.25 -11.83
N ASN A 821 14.03 -18.89 -13.00
CA ASN A 821 14.58 -20.25 -13.10
C ASN A 821 15.60 -20.44 -14.23
N PHE A 822 16.76 -19.81 -14.13
CA PHE A 822 17.93 -20.26 -14.88
C PHE A 822 19.02 -20.66 -13.93
N SER A 823 19.23 -21.97 -13.84
CA SER A 823 20.43 -22.52 -13.25
C SER A 823 21.58 -22.41 -14.26
N GLY A 824 22.69 -21.81 -13.82
CA GLY A 824 23.94 -21.90 -14.56
C GLY A 824 24.51 -23.31 -14.36
N ALA A 825 25.08 -23.90 -15.39
CA ALA A 825 25.86 -25.13 -15.25
C ALA A 825 27.12 -25.02 -16.10
N THR A 826 28.27 -25.34 -15.50
CA THR A 826 29.54 -25.47 -16.21
C THR A 826 29.60 -26.80 -16.95
N ILE A 827 30.22 -26.81 -18.13
CA ILE A 827 30.29 -27.92 -19.09
C ILE A 827 30.90 -29.21 -18.51
N ASP A 828 31.71 -29.12 -17.45
CA ASP A 828 32.36 -30.26 -16.81
C ASP A 828 31.38 -31.13 -15.98
N ASP A 829 30.23 -30.58 -15.59
CA ASP A 829 29.11 -31.28 -14.98
C ASP A 829 27.92 -31.19 -15.94
N ILE A 830 27.68 -32.27 -16.69
CA ILE A 830 26.62 -32.37 -17.69
C ILE A 830 25.27 -32.00 -17.06
N SER A 831 24.79 -30.79 -17.32
CA SER A 831 23.47 -30.49 -17.91
C SER A 831 23.02 -29.05 -17.59
N LEU A 832 22.86 -28.24 -18.64
CA LEU A 832 21.97 -27.08 -18.62
C LEU A 832 20.53 -27.61 -18.52
N LEU A 833 20.13 -28.04 -17.33
CA LEU A 833 18.77 -28.42 -17.04
C LEU A 833 18.00 -27.17 -16.66
N GLY A 834 17.38 -26.55 -17.68
CA GLY A 834 16.41 -25.46 -17.50
C GLY A 834 15.15 -26.01 -16.85
N ILE A 835 15.20 -26.19 -15.54
CA ILE A 835 14.08 -26.71 -14.77
C ILE A 835 13.09 -25.56 -14.64
N TYR A 836 11.96 -25.70 -15.31
CA TYR A 836 10.85 -24.77 -15.14
C TYR A 836 11.09 -23.37 -15.72
N ALA A 837 11.71 -23.33 -16.91
CA ALA A 837 11.88 -22.12 -17.70
C ALA A 837 10.58 -21.70 -18.40
N ASP A 838 9.68 -22.62 -18.75
CA ASP A 838 8.53 -22.27 -19.58
C ASP A 838 7.41 -21.60 -18.77
N ALA A 839 6.90 -20.49 -19.28
CA ALA A 839 5.74 -19.79 -18.73
C ALA A 839 4.42 -20.51 -19.09
N VAL A 840 3.27 -19.93 -18.74
CA VAL A 840 1.97 -20.58 -18.92
C VAL A 840 1.77 -20.99 -20.40
N PRO A 841 1.63 -22.30 -20.72
CA PRO A 841 1.35 -22.77 -22.08
C PRO A 841 -0.10 -22.49 -22.47
N PHE A 842 -0.51 -22.84 -23.69
CA PHE A 842 -1.93 -22.80 -24.07
C PHE A 842 -2.80 -23.55 -23.03
N THR A 843 -3.57 -22.81 -22.24
CA THR A 843 -4.29 -23.36 -21.08
C THR A 843 -5.76 -22.94 -21.11
N PRO A 844 -6.67 -23.82 -21.56
CA PRO A 844 -8.11 -23.59 -21.45
C PRO A 844 -8.60 -23.84 -20.03
N ALA A 845 -9.55 -23.00 -19.60
CA ALA A 845 -10.09 -22.98 -18.26
C ALA A 845 -11.59 -22.78 -18.29
N LEU A 846 -12.30 -23.55 -17.47
CA LEU A 846 -13.75 -23.41 -17.27
C LEU A 846 -14.01 -22.99 -15.82
N PHE A 847 -15.05 -22.22 -15.61
CA PHE A 847 -15.53 -21.93 -14.26
C PHE A 847 -17.03 -21.78 -14.18
N LEU A 848 -17.56 -22.07 -12.99
CA LEU A 848 -18.94 -21.83 -12.58
C LEU A 848 -18.93 -21.21 -11.18
N LYS A 849 -19.52 -20.03 -11.08
CA LYS A 849 -19.72 -19.29 -9.84
C LYS A 849 -21.21 -19.13 -9.58
N ILE A 850 -21.62 -19.36 -8.33
CA ILE A 850 -23.00 -19.28 -7.86
C ILE A 850 -23.02 -18.47 -6.56
N GLU A 851 -24.01 -17.59 -6.41
CA GLU A 851 -24.26 -16.78 -5.21
C GLU A 851 -25.75 -16.89 -4.83
N PHE A 852 -26.01 -17.22 -3.56
CA PHE A 852 -27.33 -17.41 -2.95
C PHE A 852 -27.73 -16.24 -2.05
#